data_AF-A0A669PYR4-F1
#
_entry.id   AF-A0A669PYR4-F1
#
_cell.length_a   1.000
_cell.length_b   1.000
_cell.length_c   1.000
_cell.angle_alpha   90.00
_cell.angle_beta   90.00
_cell.angle_gamma   90.00
#
_symmetry.space_group_name_H-M   'P 1'
#
loop_
_entity.id
_entity.type
_entity.pdbx_description
1 polymer ?
#
loop_
_entity_poly.entity_id
_entity_poly.type
_entity_poly.pdbx_seq_one_letter_code
_entity_poly.pdbx_strand_id
1 'polypeptide(L)'
;RSTSYTFAISVGTPGQVAHSDADPPALISQGAIRAAEFRRTSSPGAEKPRPTASRALAARLLLRAALPGCQRNRDTLDARPPPAQPSAPPSRTACSAPSPTDRGRREEPRAPYHVTHTPLPPPPLLPVAHFLASWLRPLLSAPAAPRALIGSATALRAAAPPAPPRRLHSGSHAPVAARRWCRASAAVTRPEVLRGRRRRRRKGVHGRVGPHGAGAAGGLHRSGHQFQPLPDPCKCCPASQTVFNAKTAELLSHHQVEIQQKFPKEGWVEQDPKEILRSVHECVERTCEKLQQLNIDITNIKAIGVSNQRETTVVWDKTTGEPLYNAIVWLDLRTQSTVERLLKRIPGNNKSFFKFRTGLPLSTYFSAVKLRWLLDNVEEIRQAVDDGRAMFGTIDSWLIWCLTGGKNGGVHCTDVTNASRTMLFNIHSLDWDPELCQFFDIPMDILPKVRSSSEIYGLMKSGALTGVPISGCLGDQSAALVGQMCFQDGQAKNTYGTGCFLLCNTGQKSVFSDHGLLTTIAYKLGRDKPVCYALEGSVAIAGAVVRWLRDNLGIVKTSQEIEKLAAEAGTSYGCYFVPAFSGLYAPYWEPSARGIICGLTQFTNKNHIAFAALEAVCFQTREILDAMNKDCGIPLSQLQVDGGMTNNKVLMQLQSDILCIPVVKPSMPETTALGAAMAAGAAEGVGIWSLNPGDLTAVTCERFEPQINPEESEYRYARWKKAVMKSMGWETSEAPSNGTDK
;
A
#
# COMPACT_ATOMS: atom_id res chain seq x y z
N ARG A 1 -37.33 4.24 -4.04
CA ARG A 1 -36.22 4.21 -5.04
C ARG A 1 -35.19 3.24 -4.49
N SER A 2 -34.77 2.24 -5.24
CA SER A 2 -33.88 1.18 -4.74
C SER A 2 -32.49 1.71 -4.40
N THR A 3 -32.09 1.60 -3.14
CA THR A 3 -30.70 1.80 -2.73
C THR A 3 -29.88 0.65 -3.29
N SER A 4 -28.76 0.93 -3.96
CA SER A 4 -27.84 -0.08 -4.49
C SER A 4 -26.54 -0.08 -3.71
N TYR A 5 -25.99 -1.27 -3.50
CA TYR A 5 -24.79 -1.48 -2.70
C TYR A 5 -23.69 -2.13 -3.53
N THR A 6 -22.44 -1.90 -3.11
CA THR A 6 -21.28 -2.61 -3.67
C THR A 6 -20.49 -3.28 -2.55
N PHE A 7 -20.09 -4.53 -2.81
CA PHE A 7 -19.25 -5.33 -1.94
C PHE A 7 -17.77 -5.10 -2.30
N ALA A 8 -16.88 -5.05 -1.32
CA ALA A 8 -15.43 -5.03 -1.55
C ALA A 8 -14.72 -6.08 -0.68
N ILE A 9 -14.24 -7.15 -1.31
CA ILE A 9 -13.31 -8.12 -0.70
C ILE A 9 -11.93 -7.45 -0.68
N SER A 10 -11.29 -7.36 0.48
CA SER A 10 -9.93 -6.81 0.61
C SER A 10 -9.04 -7.77 1.42
N VAL A 11 -7.96 -8.29 0.82
CA VAL A 11 -6.93 -9.06 1.54
C VAL A 11 -5.72 -8.14 1.72
N GLY A 12 -5.72 -7.38 2.80
CA GLY A 12 -4.82 -6.24 3.02
C GLY A 12 -3.40 -6.61 3.45
N THR A 13 -2.55 -5.58 3.57
CA THR A 13 -1.18 -5.69 4.09
C THR A 13 -1.12 -5.55 5.63
N PRO A 14 -0.04 -6.03 6.30
CA PRO A 14 0.08 -5.94 7.76
C PRO A 14 0.00 -4.51 8.27
N GLY A 15 -1.02 -4.20 9.08
CA GLY A 15 -1.21 -2.87 9.67
C GLY A 15 -2.11 -1.90 8.88
N GLN A 16 -2.88 -2.38 7.89
CA GLN A 16 -4.07 -1.65 7.41
C GLN A 16 -5.28 -1.77 8.36
N VAL A 17 -5.14 -2.42 9.52
CA VAL A 17 -6.21 -2.66 10.49
C VAL A 17 -6.79 -1.35 11.03
N ALA A 18 -8.07 -1.08 10.71
CA ALA A 18 -8.89 -0.13 11.45
C ALA A 18 -9.37 -0.81 12.75
N HIS A 19 -8.82 -0.39 13.90
CA HIS A 19 -9.34 -0.79 15.21
C HIS A 19 -10.67 -0.06 15.50
N SER A 20 -11.77 -0.63 15.02
CA SER A 20 -13.14 -0.19 15.34
C SER A 20 -14.04 -1.38 15.71
N ASP A 21 -13.85 -1.91 16.92
CA ASP A 21 -14.77 -2.86 17.58
C ASP A 21 -16.13 -2.24 17.96
N ALA A 22 -16.49 -1.12 17.34
CA ALA A 22 -17.74 -0.40 17.52
C ALA A 22 -18.47 -0.34 16.17
N ASP A 23 -19.66 -0.93 16.10
CA ASP A 23 -20.55 -0.71 14.96
C ASP A 23 -20.86 0.80 14.82
N PRO A 24 -21.02 1.32 13.58
CA PRO A 24 -21.25 2.75 13.37
C PRO A 24 -22.54 3.20 14.07
N PRO A 25 -22.51 4.32 14.82
CA PRO A 25 -23.69 4.78 15.55
C PRO A 25 -24.80 5.16 14.58
N ALA A 26 -25.97 4.51 14.74
CA ALA A 26 -27.11 4.67 13.84
C ALA A 26 -27.71 6.08 13.89
N LEU A 27 -27.18 6.98 13.05
CA LEU A 27 -27.64 8.36 12.85
C LEU A 27 -28.95 8.38 12.04
N ILE A 28 -30.02 7.83 12.63
CA ILE A 28 -31.38 7.93 12.08
C ILE A 28 -31.82 9.40 12.14
N SER A 29 -31.79 10.07 10.99
CA SER A 29 -32.35 11.41 10.84
C SER A 29 -33.86 11.38 11.12
N GLN A 30 -34.30 12.03 12.20
CA GLN A 30 -35.72 12.09 12.58
C GLN A 30 -36.53 13.03 11.66
N GLY A 31 -36.77 12.59 10.41
CA GLY A 31 -37.73 13.18 9.50
C GLY A 31 -39.15 12.89 9.94
N ALA A 32 -39.86 13.93 10.39
CA ALA A 32 -41.14 13.83 11.11
C ALA A 32 -42.24 12.98 10.44
N ILE A 33 -42.77 12.01 11.19
CA ILE A 33 -44.19 11.61 11.12
C ILE A 33 -44.75 11.59 12.55
N ARG A 34 -45.70 12.48 12.85
CA ARG A 34 -46.56 12.36 14.04
C ARG A 34 -47.89 11.74 13.60
N ALA A 35 -48.05 10.44 13.82
CA ALA A 35 -49.36 9.84 13.97
C ALA A 35 -49.70 9.81 15.46
N ALA A 36 -50.90 10.26 15.83
CA ALA A 36 -51.37 10.25 17.21
C ALA A 36 -52.44 9.17 17.37
N GLU A 37 -52.28 8.31 18.38
CA GLU A 37 -53.39 7.44 18.80
C GLU A 37 -53.37 7.17 20.31
N PHE A 38 -54.56 6.96 20.87
CA PHE A 38 -54.82 6.87 22.30
C PHE A 38 -54.50 5.48 22.87
N ARG A 39 -53.99 5.43 24.11
CA ARG A 39 -54.42 4.41 25.09
C ARG A 39 -54.26 4.88 26.54
N ARG A 40 -55.29 4.58 27.33
CA ARG A 40 -55.31 4.55 28.80
C ARG A 40 -54.81 3.14 29.23
N THR A 41 -54.33 2.83 30.43
CA THR A 41 -54.15 3.55 31.72
C THR A 41 -52.63 3.55 32.08
N SER A 42 -52.05 3.72 33.29
CA SER A 42 -52.50 3.71 34.70
C SER A 42 -51.61 4.61 35.60
N SER A 43 -52.06 4.79 36.84
CA SER A 43 -51.32 5.28 38.03
C SER A 43 -51.30 4.15 39.10
N PRO A 44 -50.65 4.25 40.29
CA PRO A 44 -50.01 5.43 40.92
C PRO A 44 -48.63 5.21 41.62
N GLY A 45 -48.07 6.32 42.12
CA GLY A 45 -46.84 6.44 42.93
C GLY A 45 -46.21 7.81 42.65
N ALA A 46 -46.34 8.84 43.49
CA ALA A 46 -45.58 9.07 44.74
C ALA A 46 -44.06 9.25 44.45
N GLU A 47 -43.41 10.41 44.67
CA GLU A 47 -43.80 11.65 45.37
C GLU A 47 -43.28 12.94 44.67
N LYS A 48 -43.49 14.11 45.30
CA LYS A 48 -42.86 15.41 44.96
C LYS A 48 -42.04 15.88 46.17
N PRO A 49 -40.93 16.61 45.95
CA PRO A 49 -41.03 18.06 46.08
C PRO A 49 -40.30 18.89 44.99
N ARG A 50 -40.77 20.13 44.82
CA ARG A 50 -40.00 21.30 44.31
C ARG A 50 -39.70 22.20 45.55
N PRO A 51 -39.20 23.46 45.44
CA PRO A 51 -38.57 24.19 44.32
C PRO A 51 -37.27 24.95 44.68
N THR A 52 -36.59 25.50 43.68
CA THR A 52 -35.99 26.86 43.67
C THR A 52 -35.48 27.12 42.23
N ALA A 53 -35.79 28.18 41.47
CA ALA A 53 -36.36 29.53 41.63
C ALA A 53 -35.33 30.68 41.62
N SER A 54 -35.44 31.49 40.56
CA SER A 54 -34.96 32.87 40.40
C SER A 54 -33.51 33.14 39.96
N ARG A 55 -33.37 33.62 38.70
CA ARG A 55 -33.01 35.03 38.47
C ARG A 55 -33.47 35.54 37.09
N ALA A 56 -34.28 36.59 37.09
CA ALA A 56 -34.42 37.57 35.99
C ALA A 56 -33.49 38.77 36.30
N LEU A 57 -33.37 39.89 35.56
CA LEU A 57 -34.01 40.53 34.38
C LEU A 57 -32.83 41.24 33.62
N ALA A 58 -32.87 41.97 32.49
CA ALA A 58 -33.85 42.56 31.56
C ALA A 58 -33.19 42.64 30.15
N ALA A 59 -33.57 43.41 29.12
CA ALA A 59 -34.62 44.41 28.84
C ALA A 59 -34.99 44.38 27.32
N ARG A 60 -35.92 45.22 26.86
CA ARG A 60 -36.40 45.34 25.45
C ARG A 60 -36.11 46.72 24.85
N LEU A 61 -36.26 46.85 23.51
CA LEU A 61 -36.81 47.95 22.67
C LEU A 61 -35.97 48.12 21.37
N LEU A 62 -36.45 48.65 20.23
CA LEU A 62 -37.68 48.43 19.42
C LEU A 62 -37.54 49.22 18.08
N LEU A 63 -38.00 48.68 16.92
CA LEU A 63 -38.23 49.36 15.62
C LEU A 63 -36.98 50.00 14.92
N ARG A 64 -36.83 50.04 13.58
CA ARG A 64 -37.79 50.34 12.50
C ARG A 64 -37.20 50.03 11.09
N ALA A 65 -38.06 49.77 10.07
CA ALA A 65 -37.81 49.89 8.61
C ALA A 65 -36.78 48.91 7.95
N ALA A 66 -36.84 48.54 6.65
CA ALA A 66 -37.79 48.82 5.55
C ALA A 66 -37.93 47.63 4.55
N LEU A 67 -39.00 47.67 3.73
CA LEU A 67 -39.22 46.96 2.45
C LEU A 67 -39.78 48.02 1.46
N PRO A 68 -39.54 47.96 0.13
CA PRO A 68 -40.17 46.99 -0.78
C PRO A 68 -39.24 46.49 -1.92
N GLY A 69 -39.65 45.57 -2.81
CA GLY A 69 -40.89 44.78 -2.87
C GLY A 69 -41.00 43.97 -4.17
N CYS A 70 -42.17 43.37 -4.41
CA CYS A 70 -42.48 42.61 -5.63
C CYS A 70 -43.98 42.78 -5.96
N GLN A 71 -44.34 42.92 -7.24
CA GLN A 71 -45.72 43.12 -7.70
C GLN A 71 -46.21 41.98 -8.60
N ARG A 72 -47.54 41.85 -8.68
CA ARG A 72 -48.26 40.70 -9.26
C ARG A 72 -48.61 40.93 -10.73
N ASN A 73 -48.90 39.85 -11.46
CA ASN A 73 -50.30 39.56 -11.81
C ASN A 73 -50.51 38.08 -12.21
N ARG A 74 -51.80 37.69 -12.30
CA ARG A 74 -52.30 36.43 -12.87
C ARG A 74 -52.85 36.70 -14.28
N ASP A 75 -53.08 35.66 -15.09
CA ASP A 75 -54.42 35.33 -15.62
C ASP A 75 -54.45 34.11 -16.57
N THR A 76 -55.70 33.76 -16.93
CA THR A 76 -56.32 32.75 -17.83
C THR A 76 -55.60 32.36 -19.14
N LEU A 77 -55.84 31.25 -19.88
CA LEU A 77 -56.64 29.97 -19.82
C LEU A 77 -56.24 29.18 -21.13
N ASP A 78 -56.48 27.89 -21.42
CA ASP A 78 -56.85 26.64 -20.71
C ASP A 78 -56.61 25.42 -21.65
N ALA A 79 -57.12 24.23 -21.28
CA ALA A 79 -57.53 23.09 -22.12
C ALA A 79 -56.45 22.12 -22.68
N ARG A 80 -56.92 20.91 -23.03
CA ARG A 80 -56.24 19.74 -23.64
C ARG A 80 -57.25 19.05 -24.60
N PRO A 81 -56.96 17.85 -25.15
CA PRO A 81 -56.04 17.39 -26.22
C PRO A 81 -56.89 17.10 -27.52
N PRO A 82 -56.71 16.10 -28.44
CA PRO A 82 -55.63 15.12 -28.80
C PRO A 82 -55.19 15.36 -30.29
N PRO A 83 -55.06 14.46 -31.32
CA PRO A 83 -55.08 12.97 -31.49
C PRO A 83 -53.72 12.39 -32.00
N ALA A 84 -53.68 11.60 -33.09
CA ALA A 84 -52.56 10.67 -33.43
C ALA A 84 -52.45 10.19 -34.91
N GLN A 85 -51.25 9.71 -35.31
CA GLN A 85 -50.91 8.74 -36.41
C GLN A 85 -51.19 9.13 -37.90
N PRO A 86 -50.77 8.36 -38.97
CA PRO A 86 -50.00 7.08 -39.07
C PRO A 86 -48.83 7.01 -40.15
N SER A 87 -48.25 5.81 -40.36
CA SER A 87 -47.53 5.29 -41.58
C SER A 87 -46.09 5.79 -41.92
N ALA A 88 -45.20 5.09 -42.67
CA ALA A 88 -44.99 3.66 -43.04
C ALA A 88 -43.56 3.43 -43.68
N PRO A 89 -43.03 2.17 -43.80
CA PRO A 89 -41.67 1.82 -44.32
C PRO A 89 -41.71 1.43 -45.85
N PRO A 90 -40.75 0.72 -46.53
CA PRO A 90 -39.50 0.04 -46.10
C PRO A 90 -38.28 0.05 -47.08
N SER A 91 -37.18 -0.66 -46.72
CA SER A 91 -36.47 -1.61 -47.62
C SER A 91 -35.56 -2.59 -46.83
N ARG A 92 -35.21 -3.74 -47.43
CA ARG A 92 -34.33 -4.81 -46.89
C ARG A 92 -33.45 -5.39 -48.01
N THR A 93 -32.17 -5.67 -47.72
CA THR A 93 -31.34 -6.84 -48.16
C THR A 93 -29.94 -6.67 -47.53
N ALA A 94 -29.27 -7.58 -46.81
CA ALA A 94 -29.23 -9.05 -46.70
C ALA A 94 -28.16 -9.76 -47.56
N CYS A 95 -27.31 -10.58 -46.89
CA CYS A 95 -26.30 -11.51 -47.44
C CYS A 95 -25.08 -10.87 -48.15
N SER A 96 -23.89 -11.49 -48.22
CA SER A 96 -23.32 -12.67 -47.51
C SER A 96 -21.79 -12.73 -47.70
N ALA A 97 -21.07 -13.47 -46.84
CA ALA A 97 -19.69 -13.91 -47.13
C ALA A 97 -19.69 -14.98 -48.25
N PRO A 98 -18.56 -15.18 -48.96
CA PRO A 98 -17.62 -16.23 -48.53
C PRO A 98 -16.12 -15.96 -48.81
N SER A 99 -15.25 -16.82 -48.30
CA SER A 99 -13.88 -17.08 -48.83
C SER A 99 -13.88 -18.37 -49.68
N PRO A 100 -12.89 -18.61 -50.57
CA PRO A 100 -11.80 -19.53 -50.20
C PRO A 100 -10.43 -19.40 -50.95
N THR A 101 -9.40 -20.02 -50.35
CA THR A 101 -8.28 -20.82 -50.96
C THR A 101 -7.30 -20.26 -52.04
N ASP A 102 -6.00 -20.24 -51.67
CA ASP A 102 -4.89 -21.11 -52.17
C ASP A 102 -3.54 -20.47 -52.65
N ARG A 103 -2.45 -21.20 -52.37
CA ARG A 103 -1.09 -21.27 -52.96
C ARG A 103 -0.43 -20.08 -53.70
N GLY A 104 0.77 -19.72 -53.22
CA GLY A 104 1.86 -19.10 -54.01
C GLY A 104 3.21 -19.19 -53.28
N ARG A 105 4.31 -19.50 -53.98
CA ARG A 105 5.71 -19.58 -53.45
C ARG A 105 6.64 -18.62 -54.20
N ARG A 106 7.83 -18.37 -53.62
CA ARG A 106 9.06 -17.78 -54.20
C ARG A 106 9.07 -16.26 -54.34
N GLU A 107 10.20 -15.56 -54.31
CA GLU A 107 11.56 -15.77 -53.74
C GLU A 107 12.23 -14.37 -53.60
N GLU A 108 13.39 -14.30 -52.95
CA GLU A 108 14.24 -13.14 -52.61
C GLU A 108 14.69 -12.19 -53.77
N PRO A 109 15.49 -11.13 -53.53
CA PRO A 109 15.52 -10.16 -52.43
C PRO A 109 15.66 -8.68 -52.91
N ARG A 110 15.42 -7.68 -52.03
CA ARG A 110 16.00 -6.31 -52.17
C ARG A 110 16.39 -5.70 -50.83
N ALA A 111 17.58 -5.10 -50.78
CA ALA A 111 18.10 -4.31 -49.68
C ALA A 111 18.10 -2.80 -50.06
N PRO A 112 18.70 -1.91 -49.24
CA PRO A 112 18.07 -1.35 -48.05
C PRO A 112 17.60 0.11 -48.28
N TYR A 113 16.65 0.58 -47.47
CA TYR A 113 16.23 1.98 -47.50
C TYR A 113 17.27 2.90 -46.85
N HIS A 114 17.89 3.77 -47.65
CA HIS A 114 18.58 4.96 -47.14
C HIS A 114 17.57 5.95 -46.57
N VAL A 115 17.68 6.27 -45.28
CA VAL A 115 16.98 7.43 -44.68
C VAL A 115 17.93 8.63 -44.73
N THR A 116 17.64 9.59 -45.59
CA THR A 116 18.37 10.86 -45.66
C THR A 116 17.87 11.82 -44.57
N HIS A 117 18.72 12.13 -43.58
CA HIS A 117 18.43 13.19 -42.62
C HIS A 117 18.47 14.57 -43.29
N THR A 118 17.31 15.23 -43.39
CA THR A 118 17.22 16.68 -43.59
C THR A 118 16.95 17.35 -42.24
N PRO A 119 17.82 18.26 -41.74
CA PRO A 119 17.59 18.93 -40.47
C PRO A 119 16.50 20.01 -40.59
N LEU A 120 15.59 20.07 -39.62
CA LEU A 120 14.66 21.18 -39.46
C LEU A 120 15.39 22.42 -38.92
N PRO A 121 14.99 23.64 -39.31
CA PRO A 121 15.58 24.87 -38.79
C PRO A 121 15.19 25.12 -37.31
N PRO A 122 16.05 25.77 -36.51
CA PRO A 122 15.76 26.09 -35.12
C PRO A 122 14.70 27.21 -35.01
N PRO A 123 13.93 27.26 -33.90
CA PRO A 123 12.99 28.35 -33.63
C PRO A 123 13.71 29.68 -33.37
N PRO A 124 13.05 30.84 -33.62
CA PRO A 124 13.68 32.15 -33.49
C PRO A 124 13.95 32.54 -32.03
N LEU A 125 15.11 33.14 -31.80
CA LEU A 125 15.49 33.75 -30.52
C LEU A 125 14.77 35.10 -30.33
N LEU A 126 14.14 35.29 -29.17
CA LEU A 126 13.71 36.61 -28.71
C LEU A 126 14.77 37.21 -27.77
N PRO A 127 15.04 38.54 -27.84
CA PRO A 127 16.18 39.14 -27.16
C PRO A 127 15.94 39.37 -25.67
N VAL A 128 16.92 39.00 -24.84
CA VAL A 128 16.99 39.36 -23.42
C VAL A 128 17.94 40.56 -23.27
N ALA A 129 17.41 41.72 -22.88
CA ALA A 129 18.20 42.89 -22.53
C ALA A 129 17.52 43.73 -21.44
N HIS A 130 18.34 44.19 -20.48
CA HIS A 130 18.03 45.19 -19.44
C HIS A 130 16.80 44.97 -18.54
N PHE A 131 17.05 44.60 -17.27
CA PHE A 131 16.80 45.54 -16.16
C PHE A 131 17.63 45.14 -14.92
N LEU A 132 18.61 45.98 -14.54
CA LEU A 132 19.42 45.78 -13.33
C LEU A 132 19.98 47.14 -12.84
N ALA A 133 19.20 47.87 -12.05
CA ALA A 133 19.65 49.03 -11.27
C ALA A 133 18.58 49.45 -10.24
N SER A 134 19.03 50.06 -9.14
CA SER A 134 18.23 50.53 -7.98
C SER A 134 17.69 49.41 -7.06
N TRP A 135 17.69 49.51 -5.73
CA TRP A 135 18.06 50.64 -4.85
C TRP A 135 19.13 50.27 -3.82
N LEU A 136 20.05 51.20 -3.53
CA LEU A 136 20.86 51.20 -2.31
C LEU A 136 20.91 52.64 -1.76
N ARG A 137 20.39 52.82 -0.53
CA ARG A 137 20.73 53.81 0.52
C ARG A 137 21.13 55.26 0.11
N PRO A 138 20.58 56.29 0.80
CA PRO A 138 20.91 56.42 2.23
C PRO A 138 19.82 56.99 3.15
N LEU A 139 20.03 56.79 4.45
CA LEU A 139 19.74 57.78 5.49
C LEU A 139 20.70 57.57 6.67
N LEU A 140 21.17 58.66 7.28
CA LEU A 140 22.14 58.70 8.38
C LEU A 140 21.61 59.60 9.49
N SER A 141 21.35 59.02 10.67
CA SER A 141 21.23 59.76 11.93
C SER A 141 21.30 58.80 13.11
N ALA A 142 22.35 58.92 13.92
CA ALA A 142 22.38 58.40 15.30
C ALA A 142 21.86 59.50 16.26
N PRO A 143 21.61 59.18 17.54
CA PRO A 143 22.71 59.36 18.50
C PRO A 143 22.76 58.36 19.68
N ALA A 144 23.96 58.32 20.29
CA ALA A 144 24.27 58.03 21.70
C ALA A 144 23.93 56.65 22.33
N ALA A 145 24.90 56.16 23.11
CA ALA A 145 24.76 55.11 24.11
C ALA A 145 24.88 55.71 25.54
N PRO A 146 24.82 54.89 26.60
CA PRO A 146 26.03 54.80 27.44
C PRO A 146 26.48 53.35 27.74
N ARG A 147 27.64 53.22 28.41
CA ARG A 147 28.38 51.96 28.68
C ARG A 147 28.39 51.58 30.17
N ALA A 148 28.53 50.28 30.43
CA ALA A 148 29.41 49.68 31.45
C ALA A 148 29.94 48.34 30.87
N LEU A 149 31.19 47.85 30.97
CA LEU A 149 32.31 47.92 31.94
C LEU A 149 31.99 47.18 33.26
N ILE A 150 32.81 46.24 33.81
CA ILE A 150 34.20 45.78 33.57
C ILE A 150 34.24 44.23 33.64
N GLY A 151 34.96 43.51 32.76
CA GLY A 151 36.27 42.88 33.06
C GLY A 151 36.14 41.34 33.17
N SER A 152 37.22 40.53 33.12
CA SER A 152 38.66 40.79 32.95
C SER A 152 39.26 39.79 31.93
N ALA A 153 40.55 39.92 31.58
CA ALA A 153 41.19 39.11 30.55
C ALA A 153 42.53 38.52 30.98
N THR A 154 42.86 37.34 30.44
CA THR A 154 44.23 36.80 30.36
C THR A 154 44.40 36.11 29.02
N ALA A 155 45.53 36.30 28.36
CA ALA A 155 45.84 35.72 27.05
C ALA A 155 47.25 35.11 27.06
N LEU A 156 47.53 34.16 26.16
CA LEU A 156 48.79 34.14 25.40
C LEU A 156 48.87 33.05 24.32
N ARG A 157 49.60 33.41 23.25
CA ARG A 157 50.23 32.58 22.19
C ARG A 157 49.34 31.93 21.12
N ALA A 158 49.93 31.88 19.94
CA ALA A 158 49.41 31.31 18.71
C ALA A 158 50.48 30.42 18.05
N ALA A 159 50.05 29.52 17.17
CA ALA A 159 50.92 28.78 16.25
C ALA A 159 50.14 28.47 14.95
N ALA A 160 50.86 28.39 13.82
CA ALA A 160 50.30 28.13 12.48
C ALA A 160 50.57 26.67 12.04
N PRO A 161 49.91 26.14 10.99
CA PRO A 161 49.79 24.70 10.77
C PRO A 161 50.90 24.08 9.87
N PRO A 162 51.11 22.75 9.93
CA PRO A 162 51.92 22.00 8.99
C PRO A 162 51.16 21.58 7.72
N ALA A 163 51.91 21.28 6.65
CA ALA A 163 51.43 20.79 5.35
C ALA A 163 52.03 19.39 5.02
N PRO A 164 51.55 18.65 3.99
CA PRO A 164 51.71 17.19 3.93
C PRO A 164 52.95 16.67 3.18
N PRO A 165 53.34 15.39 3.40
CA PRO A 165 54.34 14.68 2.58
C PRO A 165 53.81 14.24 1.20
N ARG A 166 54.73 13.85 0.31
CA ARG A 166 54.48 13.59 -1.14
C ARG A 166 54.48 12.10 -1.52
N ARG A 167 54.02 11.85 -2.76
CA ARG A 167 54.07 10.57 -3.50
C ARG A 167 55.50 10.04 -3.71
N LEU A 168 55.60 8.74 -3.98
CA LEU A 168 56.61 8.13 -4.86
C LEU A 168 55.93 7.27 -5.95
N HIS A 169 56.69 6.86 -6.97
CA HIS A 169 56.19 6.25 -8.22
C HIS A 169 57.11 5.10 -8.69
N SER A 170 56.66 4.40 -9.75
CA SER A 170 57.34 3.30 -10.49
C SER A 170 57.45 1.93 -9.76
N GLY A 171 57.40 0.79 -10.46
CA GLY A 171 57.17 0.64 -11.91
C GLY A 171 56.92 -0.81 -12.39
N SER A 172 56.28 -0.89 -13.57
CA SER A 172 56.46 -1.88 -14.65
C SER A 172 57.07 -3.26 -14.34
N HIS A 173 56.33 -4.35 -14.64
CA HIS A 173 56.60 -5.24 -15.80
C HIS A 173 55.51 -6.32 -15.99
N ALA A 174 55.47 -6.88 -17.21
CA ALA A 174 54.71 -8.07 -17.65
C ALA A 174 55.47 -8.68 -18.87
N PRO A 175 55.04 -9.77 -19.55
CA PRO A 175 54.00 -10.78 -19.25
C PRO A 175 54.57 -12.24 -19.28
N VAL A 176 53.89 -13.20 -19.95
CA VAL A 176 54.30 -14.59 -20.33
C VAL A 176 54.07 -15.72 -19.28
N ALA A 177 53.75 -16.98 -19.61
CA ALA A 177 52.77 -17.56 -20.56
C ALA A 177 52.59 -19.10 -20.39
N ALA A 178 51.36 -19.60 -20.59
CA ALA A 178 50.96 -20.85 -21.28
C ALA A 178 51.30 -22.29 -20.77
N ARG A 179 50.37 -23.21 -21.12
CA ARG A 179 50.40 -24.71 -21.12
C ARG A 179 50.20 -25.39 -19.74
N ARG A 180 49.26 -26.33 -19.48
CA ARG A 180 48.38 -27.32 -20.20
C ARG A 180 48.93 -28.77 -20.13
N TRP A 181 48.03 -29.76 -19.98
CA TRP A 181 48.20 -31.24 -19.81
C TRP A 181 48.36 -31.74 -18.36
N CYS A 182 47.93 -32.96 -17.94
CA CYS A 182 46.80 -33.84 -18.34
C CYS A 182 46.71 -35.10 -17.41
N ARG A 183 45.52 -35.76 -17.34
CA ARG A 183 45.25 -37.13 -16.79
C ARG A 183 45.41 -37.34 -15.26
N ALA A 184 44.90 -38.42 -14.62
CA ALA A 184 43.66 -39.22 -14.78
C ALA A 184 43.45 -40.26 -13.62
N SER A 185 42.20 -40.70 -13.43
CA SER A 185 41.74 -42.03 -12.89
C SER A 185 41.85 -42.44 -11.40
N ALA A 186 40.67 -42.79 -10.84
CA ALA A 186 40.36 -43.95 -9.96
C ALA A 186 40.93 -44.05 -8.51
N ALA A 187 40.35 -44.79 -7.54
CA ALA A 187 38.98 -45.29 -7.24
C ALA A 187 38.95 -46.00 -5.83
N VAL A 188 37.88 -46.75 -5.50
CA VAL A 188 37.81 -47.94 -4.57
C VAL A 188 37.35 -47.76 -3.08
N THR A 189 36.03 -47.93 -2.88
CA THR A 189 35.29 -48.72 -1.83
C THR A 189 35.18 -48.35 -0.32
N ARG A 190 34.09 -48.87 0.27
CA ARG A 190 33.68 -48.92 1.69
C ARG A 190 34.41 -50.02 2.49
N PRO A 191 34.12 -50.14 3.81
CA PRO A 191 33.58 -51.41 4.32
C PRO A 191 32.24 -51.30 5.08
N GLU A 192 31.66 -52.46 5.41
CA GLU A 192 30.41 -52.72 6.15
C GLU A 192 30.59 -54.07 6.90
N VAL A 193 29.87 -54.36 8.02
CA VAL A 193 29.39 -55.71 8.44
C VAL A 193 28.82 -55.75 9.89
N LEU A 194 27.50 -56.06 10.03
CA LEU A 194 26.80 -57.05 10.92
C LEU A 194 27.12 -57.14 12.45
N ARG A 195 26.30 -57.68 13.39
CA ARG A 195 24.92 -58.24 13.57
C ARG A 195 24.67 -58.33 15.11
N GLY A 196 23.48 -58.45 15.71
CA GLY A 196 22.07 -58.50 15.25
C GLY A 196 21.19 -59.39 16.19
N ARG A 197 19.84 -59.41 15.97
CA ARG A 197 18.80 -60.31 16.61
C ARG A 197 18.41 -59.98 18.09
N ARG A 198 17.19 -60.27 18.62
CA ARG A 198 15.92 -60.85 18.09
C ARG A 198 14.66 -60.59 19.00
N ARG A 199 13.47 -60.53 18.37
CA ARG A 199 12.10 -60.99 18.82
C ARG A 199 11.29 -60.30 19.97
N ARG A 200 10.20 -59.63 19.54
CA ARG A 200 8.77 -59.70 19.98
C ARG A 200 8.37 -60.44 21.29
N ARG A 201 7.48 -59.80 22.09
CA ARG A 201 6.13 -60.33 22.44
C ARG A 201 5.14 -59.25 22.94
N ARG A 202 3.89 -59.64 23.29
CA ARG A 202 2.68 -58.81 23.58
C ARG A 202 2.10 -59.15 24.98
N LYS A 203 1.16 -58.32 25.48
CA LYS A 203 0.40 -58.38 26.76
C LYS A 203 1.19 -57.88 28.00
N GLY A 204 0.60 -57.30 29.06
CA GLY A 204 -0.75 -56.71 29.22
C GLY A 204 -1.50 -57.09 30.54
N VAL A 205 -2.19 -56.11 31.14
CA VAL A 205 -3.31 -56.21 32.14
C VAL A 205 -2.98 -56.25 33.68
N HIS A 206 -3.45 -55.19 34.38
CA HIS A 206 -3.92 -55.05 35.80
C HIS A 206 -3.07 -55.34 37.08
N GLY A 207 -3.48 -54.69 38.20
CA GLY A 207 -3.13 -54.94 39.62
C GLY A 207 -2.08 -53.98 40.20
N ARG A 208 -2.31 -52.95 41.06
CA ARG A 208 -3.35 -52.49 42.04
C ARG A 208 -3.02 -52.81 43.52
N VAL A 209 -3.05 -51.76 44.37
CA VAL A 209 -2.91 -51.71 45.86
C VAL A 209 -1.45 -51.67 46.42
N GLY A 210 -1.24 -50.85 47.48
CA GLY A 210 0.02 -50.68 48.26
C GLY A 210 -0.04 -51.36 49.65
N PRO A 211 0.39 -50.75 50.79
CA PRO A 211 0.69 -49.32 51.06
C PRO A 211 2.01 -49.08 51.89
N HIS A 212 2.06 -47.96 52.64
CA HIS A 212 3.15 -47.42 53.50
C HIS A 212 4.32 -46.72 52.76
N GLY A 213 4.89 -45.61 53.26
CA GLY A 213 4.44 -44.74 54.37
C GLY A 213 5.46 -43.65 54.79
N ALA A 214 4.97 -42.52 55.29
CA ALA A 214 5.70 -41.36 55.86
C ALA A 214 6.55 -40.47 54.90
N GLY A 215 6.69 -39.19 55.27
CA GLY A 215 7.52 -38.19 54.56
C GLY A 215 6.76 -36.93 54.08
N ALA A 216 6.36 -36.05 55.01
CA ALA A 216 5.58 -34.85 54.69
C ALA A 216 6.43 -33.57 54.65
N ALA A 217 6.27 -32.78 53.58
CA ALA A 217 6.66 -31.36 53.51
C ALA A 217 5.68 -30.63 52.56
N GLY A 218 5.06 -29.54 53.03
CA GLY A 218 4.01 -28.84 52.29
C GLY A 218 4.53 -27.74 51.37
N GLY A 219 4.05 -27.69 50.13
CA GLY A 219 4.23 -26.57 49.20
C GLY A 219 2.90 -26.17 48.58
N LEU A 220 2.59 -24.87 48.53
CA LEU A 220 1.30 -24.39 48.03
C LEU A 220 1.19 -24.59 46.52
N HIS A 221 0.13 -25.28 46.06
CA HIS A 221 -0.28 -25.24 44.66
C HIS A 221 -0.73 -23.82 44.28
N ARG A 222 0.02 -23.16 43.40
CA ARG A 222 -0.56 -22.12 42.53
C ARG A 222 -1.19 -22.80 41.31
N SER A 223 -2.45 -22.50 41.04
CA SER A 223 -3.13 -22.90 39.81
C SER A 223 -2.47 -22.17 38.63
N GLY A 224 -1.77 -22.93 37.78
CA GLY A 224 -1.21 -22.42 36.54
C GLY A 224 -2.32 -22.14 35.53
N HIS A 225 -2.95 -20.97 35.60
CA HIS A 225 -3.75 -20.46 34.49
C HIS A 225 -2.81 -20.25 33.30
N GLN A 226 -2.85 -21.20 32.37
CA GLN A 226 -2.05 -21.19 31.16
C GLN A 226 -2.55 -20.08 30.25
N PHE A 227 -1.99 -18.88 30.41
CA PHE A 227 -2.17 -17.77 29.47
C PHE A 227 -1.80 -18.26 28.07
N GLN A 228 -2.81 -18.49 27.23
CA GLN A 228 -2.60 -18.45 25.79
C GLN A 228 -2.18 -17.03 25.46
N PRO A 229 -1.00 -16.80 24.87
CA PRO A 229 -0.69 -15.48 24.33
C PRO A 229 -1.71 -15.17 23.23
N LEU A 230 -2.29 -13.97 23.26
CA LEU A 230 -3.06 -13.45 22.14
C LEU A 230 -2.21 -13.52 20.86
N PRO A 231 -2.81 -13.74 19.68
CA PRO A 231 -2.08 -13.66 18.42
C PRO A 231 -1.38 -12.30 18.33
N ASP A 232 -0.09 -12.36 18.04
CA ASP A 232 0.78 -11.19 17.97
C ASP A 232 0.50 -10.46 16.65
N PRO A 233 -0.07 -9.23 16.67
CA PRO A 233 -0.74 -8.64 15.50
C PRO A 233 0.20 -8.24 14.35
N CYS A 234 1.51 -8.47 14.48
CA CYS A 234 2.43 -8.39 13.34
C CYS A 234 2.45 -9.67 12.49
N LYS A 235 1.98 -10.81 13.03
CA LYS A 235 1.95 -12.13 12.39
C LYS A 235 0.69 -12.36 11.55
N CYS A 236 -0.13 -11.33 11.35
CA CYS A 236 -1.42 -11.43 10.70
C CYS A 236 -1.55 -10.42 9.55
N CYS A 237 -2.16 -10.83 8.44
CA CYS A 237 -2.71 -9.91 7.43
C CYS A 237 -4.24 -9.98 7.52
N PRO A 238 -4.99 -8.87 7.45
CA PRO A 238 -6.44 -8.93 7.47
C PRO A 238 -7.00 -9.41 6.11
N ALA A 239 -7.85 -10.44 6.13
CA ALA A 239 -8.97 -10.49 5.19
C ALA A 239 -10.06 -9.57 5.75
N SER A 240 -10.64 -8.71 4.91
CA SER A 240 -11.82 -7.94 5.27
C SER A 240 -12.86 -7.95 4.15
N GLN A 241 -14.10 -7.78 4.57
CA GLN A 241 -15.23 -7.56 3.69
C GLN A 241 -15.93 -6.27 4.12
N THR A 242 -16.20 -5.41 3.15
CA THR A 242 -16.78 -4.08 3.37
C THR A 242 -17.96 -3.86 2.42
N VAL A 243 -18.98 -3.12 2.87
CA VAL A 243 -20.20 -2.83 2.09
C VAL A 243 -20.45 -1.33 2.03
N PHE A 244 -20.51 -0.78 0.82
CA PHE A 244 -20.69 0.64 0.59
C PHE A 244 -22.03 0.96 -0.09
N ASN A 245 -22.64 2.06 0.34
CA ASN A 245 -23.75 2.69 -0.36
C ASN A 245 -23.24 3.36 -1.65
N ALA A 246 -23.70 2.89 -2.81
CA ALA A 246 -23.18 3.32 -4.11
C ALA A 246 -23.45 4.80 -4.44
N LYS A 247 -24.33 5.48 -3.69
CA LYS A 247 -24.61 6.90 -3.85
C LYS A 247 -23.84 7.79 -2.86
N THR A 248 -23.68 7.37 -1.61
CA THR A 248 -23.12 8.21 -0.53
C THR A 248 -21.69 7.86 -0.15
N ALA A 249 -21.11 6.78 -0.70
CA ALA A 249 -19.82 6.20 -0.27
C ALA A 249 -19.76 5.78 1.22
N GLU A 250 -20.92 5.75 1.88
CA GLU A 250 -21.09 5.41 3.28
C GLU A 250 -20.87 3.92 3.54
N LEU A 251 -20.10 3.61 4.59
CA LEU A 251 -19.93 2.24 5.10
C LEU A 251 -21.21 1.79 5.81
N LEU A 252 -21.79 0.69 5.35
CA LEU A 252 -23.02 0.11 5.92
C LEU A 252 -22.74 -1.09 6.81
N SER A 253 -21.74 -1.91 6.48
CA SER A 253 -21.36 -3.10 7.24
C SER A 253 -19.93 -3.53 6.90
N HIS A 254 -19.24 -4.13 7.87
CA HIS A 254 -17.93 -4.73 7.69
C HIS A 254 -17.71 -5.95 8.60
N HIS A 255 -16.82 -6.83 8.14
CA HIS A 255 -16.21 -7.90 8.94
C HIS A 255 -14.74 -8.06 8.57
N GLN A 256 -13.91 -8.53 9.50
CA GLN A 256 -12.47 -8.70 9.32
C GLN A 256 -11.99 -9.95 10.06
N VAL A 257 -11.14 -10.74 9.42
CA VAL A 257 -10.54 -11.98 9.95
C VAL A 257 -9.03 -11.92 9.73
N GLU A 258 -8.26 -12.24 10.76
CA GLU A 258 -6.80 -12.35 10.67
C GLU A 258 -6.38 -13.62 9.90
N ILE A 259 -5.46 -13.48 8.95
CA ILE A 259 -4.79 -14.58 8.24
C ILE A 259 -3.36 -14.72 8.79
N GLN A 260 -2.99 -15.90 9.26
CA GLN A 260 -1.68 -16.20 9.79
C GLN A 260 -0.57 -16.11 8.73
N GLN A 261 0.49 -15.38 9.07
CA GLN A 261 1.78 -15.42 8.41
C GLN A 261 2.64 -16.55 9.01
N LYS A 262 3.19 -17.38 8.14
CA LYS A 262 4.13 -18.46 8.45
C LYS A 262 5.55 -17.93 8.19
N PHE A 263 6.48 -18.22 9.11
CA PHE A 263 7.89 -17.82 9.00
C PHE A 263 8.80 -19.05 9.08
N PRO A 264 8.98 -19.81 7.98
CA PRO A 264 9.69 -21.10 8.02
C PRO A 264 11.19 -20.97 8.32
N LYS A 265 11.77 -19.82 8.00
CA LYS A 265 13.19 -19.43 8.19
C LYS A 265 13.27 -17.92 8.37
N GLU A 266 14.43 -17.44 8.82
CA GLU A 266 14.74 -16.01 8.85
C GLU A 266 14.59 -15.37 7.45
N GLY A 267 13.94 -14.21 7.38
CA GLY A 267 13.63 -13.51 6.13
C GLY A 267 12.59 -14.17 5.21
N TRP A 268 12.04 -15.34 5.58
CA TRP A 268 11.00 -16.02 4.80
C TRP A 268 9.61 -15.69 5.36
N VAL A 269 8.68 -15.30 4.50
CA VAL A 269 7.31 -14.91 4.85
C VAL A 269 6.32 -15.58 3.90
N GLU A 270 5.46 -16.44 4.46
CA GLU A 270 4.50 -17.27 3.73
C GLU A 270 3.09 -17.11 4.27
N GLN A 271 2.09 -17.37 3.43
CA GLN A 271 0.69 -17.51 3.86
C GLN A 271 0.04 -18.72 3.19
N ASP A 272 -1.00 -19.27 3.82
CA ASP A 272 -1.72 -20.41 3.27
C ASP A 272 -2.81 -19.94 2.27
N PRO A 273 -2.76 -20.31 0.98
CA PRO A 273 -3.76 -19.85 0.02
C PRO A 273 -5.19 -20.33 0.34
N LYS A 274 -5.33 -21.45 1.07
CA LYS A 274 -6.62 -21.97 1.53
C LYS A 274 -7.13 -21.21 2.75
N GLU A 275 -6.24 -20.74 3.62
CA GLU A 275 -6.62 -19.89 4.74
C GLU A 275 -7.11 -18.52 4.26
N ILE A 276 -6.38 -17.88 3.35
CA ILE A 276 -6.81 -16.65 2.67
C ILE A 276 -8.23 -16.82 2.10
N LEU A 277 -8.48 -17.91 1.37
CA LEU A 277 -9.79 -18.21 0.78
C LEU A 277 -10.88 -18.47 1.84
N ARG A 278 -10.59 -19.23 2.90
CA ARG A 278 -11.53 -19.45 4.02
C ARG A 278 -11.89 -18.15 4.72
N SER A 279 -10.90 -17.32 5.06
CA SER A 279 -11.12 -16.03 5.72
C SER A 279 -11.92 -15.06 4.85
N VAL A 280 -11.73 -15.09 3.52
CA VAL A 280 -12.59 -14.34 2.58
C VAL A 280 -14.03 -14.87 2.58
N HIS A 281 -14.26 -16.18 2.52
CA HIS A 281 -15.61 -16.74 2.61
C HIS A 281 -16.30 -16.40 3.94
N GLU A 282 -15.61 -16.52 5.08
CA GLU A 282 -16.13 -16.11 6.38
C GLU A 282 -16.46 -14.62 6.41
N CYS A 283 -15.58 -13.75 5.91
CA CYS A 283 -15.86 -12.31 5.84
C CYS A 283 -17.08 -12.00 4.97
N VAL A 284 -17.28 -12.70 3.84
CA VAL A 284 -18.49 -12.57 3.00
C VAL A 284 -19.74 -13.00 3.76
N GLU A 285 -19.73 -14.17 4.39
CA GLU A 285 -20.88 -14.74 5.11
C GLU A 285 -21.25 -13.89 6.35
N ARG A 286 -20.29 -13.58 7.23
CA ARG A 286 -20.51 -12.73 8.42
C ARG A 286 -21.01 -11.33 8.07
N THR A 287 -20.52 -10.75 6.97
CA THR A 287 -21.01 -9.44 6.52
C THR A 287 -22.46 -9.53 6.01
N CYS A 288 -22.83 -10.62 5.33
CA CYS A 288 -24.20 -10.88 4.91
C CYS A 288 -25.14 -11.11 6.12
N GLU A 289 -24.71 -11.85 7.14
CA GLU A 289 -25.43 -11.99 8.41
C GLU A 289 -25.69 -10.61 9.07
N LYS A 290 -24.65 -9.76 9.18
CA LYS A 290 -24.79 -8.38 9.68
C LYS A 290 -25.78 -7.54 8.85
N LEU A 291 -25.75 -7.63 7.52
CA LEU A 291 -26.71 -6.90 6.66
C LEU A 291 -28.15 -7.32 6.94
N GLN A 292 -28.41 -8.62 7.11
CA GLN A 292 -29.74 -9.13 7.46
C GLN A 292 -30.21 -8.61 8.83
N GLN A 293 -29.33 -8.55 9.84
CA GLN A 293 -29.61 -7.98 11.15
C GLN A 293 -29.95 -6.48 11.07
N LEU A 294 -29.31 -5.75 10.16
CA LEU A 294 -29.61 -4.34 9.85
C LEU A 294 -30.86 -4.17 8.95
N ASN A 295 -31.58 -5.24 8.62
CA ASN A 295 -32.72 -5.27 7.67
C ASN A 295 -32.35 -4.78 6.25
N ILE A 296 -31.09 -4.93 5.86
CA ILE A 296 -30.60 -4.59 4.52
C ILE A 296 -30.68 -5.84 3.63
N ASP A 297 -31.56 -5.78 2.63
CA ASP A 297 -31.73 -6.85 1.63
C ASP A 297 -30.49 -7.00 0.75
N ILE A 298 -29.83 -8.16 0.87
CA ILE A 298 -28.63 -8.61 0.16
C ILE A 298 -28.78 -8.51 -1.36
N THR A 299 -29.99 -8.69 -1.92
CA THR A 299 -30.19 -8.63 -3.38
C THR A 299 -29.90 -7.25 -3.98
N ASN A 300 -29.76 -6.22 -3.14
CA ASN A 300 -29.35 -4.88 -3.55
C ASN A 300 -27.84 -4.70 -3.74
N ILE A 301 -27.02 -5.69 -3.38
CA ILE A 301 -25.60 -5.75 -3.76
C ILE A 301 -25.52 -6.09 -5.26
N LYS A 302 -25.01 -5.16 -6.08
CA LYS A 302 -24.98 -5.33 -7.55
C LYS A 302 -23.61 -5.69 -8.12
N ALA A 303 -22.55 -5.57 -7.34
CA ALA A 303 -21.18 -5.88 -7.76
C ALA A 303 -20.28 -6.24 -6.57
N ILE A 304 -19.23 -7.01 -6.87
CA ILE A 304 -18.12 -7.33 -5.97
C ILE A 304 -16.82 -6.77 -6.58
N GLY A 305 -16.13 -5.94 -5.80
CA GLY A 305 -14.74 -5.56 -6.03
C GLY A 305 -13.78 -6.47 -5.26
N VAL A 306 -12.59 -6.70 -5.81
CA VAL A 306 -11.48 -7.40 -5.18
C VAL A 306 -10.31 -6.44 -5.04
N SER A 307 -9.70 -6.43 -3.85
CA SER A 307 -8.44 -5.75 -3.56
C SER A 307 -7.52 -6.64 -2.75
N ASN A 308 -6.22 -6.47 -2.93
CA ASN A 308 -5.23 -7.41 -2.42
C ASN A 308 -3.87 -6.75 -2.18
N GLN A 309 -3.16 -7.21 -1.16
CA GLN A 309 -1.71 -7.04 -1.06
C GLN A 309 -1.06 -7.45 -2.39
N ARG A 310 -0.25 -6.55 -2.93
CA ARG A 310 0.42 -6.73 -4.22
C ARG A 310 1.66 -7.62 -4.09
N GLU A 311 2.23 -7.99 -5.23
CA GLU A 311 3.41 -8.86 -5.42
C GLU A 311 3.34 -10.32 -4.88
N THR A 312 2.59 -10.59 -3.80
CA THR A 312 2.43 -11.93 -3.18
C THR A 312 2.02 -12.97 -4.22
N THR A 313 2.78 -14.05 -4.30
CA THR A 313 2.79 -15.00 -5.41
C THR A 313 2.18 -16.35 -5.02
N VAL A 314 1.20 -16.83 -5.80
CA VAL A 314 0.56 -18.14 -5.66
C VAL A 314 0.76 -18.97 -6.92
N VAL A 315 0.93 -20.29 -6.76
CA VAL A 315 0.90 -21.27 -7.87
C VAL A 315 0.01 -22.44 -7.45
N TRP A 316 -0.91 -22.83 -8.33
CA TRP A 316 -1.87 -23.91 -8.10
C TRP A 316 -2.03 -24.81 -9.33
N ASP A 317 -2.64 -25.97 -9.15
CA ASP A 317 -2.99 -26.90 -10.21
C ASP A 317 -4.44 -26.66 -10.66
N LYS A 318 -4.66 -26.42 -11.95
CA LYS A 318 -5.97 -26.09 -12.54
C LYS A 318 -6.94 -27.28 -12.60
N THR A 319 -6.42 -28.50 -12.55
CA THR A 319 -7.18 -29.77 -12.59
C THR A 319 -7.60 -30.21 -11.19
N THR A 320 -6.69 -30.22 -10.22
CA THR A 320 -7.02 -30.59 -8.83
C THR A 320 -7.63 -29.43 -8.05
N GLY A 321 -7.31 -28.19 -8.43
CA GLY A 321 -7.71 -26.96 -7.76
C GLY A 321 -6.95 -26.66 -6.47
N GLU A 322 -5.84 -27.35 -6.24
CA GLU A 322 -5.06 -27.27 -5.02
C GLU A 322 -3.84 -26.34 -5.21
N PRO A 323 -3.52 -25.47 -4.23
CA PRO A 323 -2.27 -24.73 -4.24
C PRO A 323 -1.08 -25.69 -4.06
N LEU A 324 -0.05 -25.52 -4.87
CA LEU A 324 1.11 -26.42 -4.91
C LEU A 324 2.21 -26.02 -3.90
N TYR A 325 2.12 -24.80 -3.35
CA TYR A 325 2.97 -24.31 -2.27
C TYR A 325 2.21 -23.25 -1.44
N ASN A 326 2.77 -22.78 -0.33
CA ASN A 326 2.28 -21.58 0.33
C ASN A 326 2.44 -20.36 -0.59
N ALA A 327 1.62 -19.32 -0.40
CA ALA A 327 1.84 -18.03 -1.05
C ALA A 327 3.14 -17.40 -0.52
N ILE A 328 4.07 -17.03 -1.41
CA ILE A 328 5.29 -16.30 -1.02
C ILE A 328 4.94 -14.81 -0.94
N VAL A 329 4.98 -14.24 0.26
CA VAL A 329 4.51 -12.88 0.55
C VAL A 329 5.51 -11.84 0.01
N TRP A 330 5.01 -10.66 -0.36
CA TRP A 330 5.82 -9.58 -0.92
C TRP A 330 7.09 -9.22 -0.12
N LEU A 331 7.02 -9.24 1.22
CA LEU A 331 8.12 -9.03 2.17
C LEU A 331 9.23 -10.10 2.16
N ASP A 332 9.02 -11.23 1.50
CA ASP A 332 9.94 -12.37 1.54
C ASP A 332 11.28 -12.09 0.85
N LEU A 333 12.37 -12.43 1.54
CA LEU A 333 13.76 -12.18 1.12
C LEU A 333 14.48 -13.42 0.55
N ARG A 334 13.84 -14.61 0.50
CA ARG A 334 14.50 -15.84 0.03
C ARG A 334 15.03 -15.75 -1.40
N THR A 335 14.41 -14.87 -2.20
CA THR A 335 14.71 -14.65 -3.60
C THR A 335 15.99 -13.84 -3.82
N GLN A 336 16.67 -13.36 -2.76
CA GLN A 336 17.90 -12.56 -2.85
C GLN A 336 18.99 -13.25 -3.70
N SER A 337 19.25 -14.53 -3.48
CA SER A 337 20.21 -15.31 -4.29
C SER A 337 19.73 -15.55 -5.73
N THR A 338 18.41 -15.51 -5.98
CA THR A 338 17.82 -15.57 -7.34
C THR A 338 18.01 -14.24 -8.05
N VAL A 339 17.75 -13.12 -7.36
CA VAL A 339 18.03 -11.75 -7.83
C VAL A 339 19.50 -11.59 -8.21
N GLU A 340 20.44 -12.02 -7.36
CA GLU A 340 21.88 -11.96 -7.66
C GLU A 340 22.30 -12.82 -8.86
N ARG A 341 21.69 -14.00 -9.02
CA ARG A 341 21.95 -14.91 -10.16
C ARG A 341 21.42 -14.34 -11.47
N LEU A 342 20.25 -13.68 -11.43
CA LEU A 342 19.64 -13.00 -12.57
C LEU A 342 20.38 -11.69 -12.91
N LEU A 343 20.83 -10.93 -11.91
CA LEU A 343 21.56 -9.68 -12.11
C LEU A 343 22.86 -9.90 -12.90
N LYS A 344 23.54 -11.02 -12.67
CA LYS A 344 24.74 -11.46 -13.43
C LYS A 344 24.47 -11.78 -14.91
N ARG A 345 23.20 -11.91 -15.32
CA ARG A 345 22.77 -12.07 -16.73
C ARG A 345 22.43 -10.71 -17.38
N ILE A 346 22.42 -9.61 -16.61
CA ILE A 346 22.06 -8.28 -17.09
C ILE A 346 23.34 -7.47 -17.41
N PRO A 347 23.41 -6.79 -18.57
CA PRO A 347 24.53 -5.91 -18.90
C PRO A 347 24.87 -4.92 -17.78
N GLY A 348 26.14 -4.92 -17.36
CA GLY A 348 26.66 -4.05 -16.29
C GLY A 348 26.09 -4.32 -14.89
N ASN A 349 25.42 -5.45 -14.64
CA ASN A 349 24.71 -5.73 -13.38
C ASN A 349 23.68 -4.63 -13.02
N ASN A 350 23.05 -3.98 -14.02
CA ASN A 350 22.15 -2.85 -13.80
C ASN A 350 20.77 -3.31 -13.31
N LYS A 351 20.45 -3.10 -12.03
CA LYS A 351 19.12 -3.42 -11.46
C LYS A 351 17.97 -2.72 -12.21
N SER A 352 18.19 -1.55 -12.80
CA SER A 352 17.17 -0.77 -13.51
C SER A 352 17.01 -1.15 -15.00
N PHE A 353 17.69 -2.18 -15.50
CA PHE A 353 17.70 -2.54 -16.93
C PHE A 353 16.30 -2.75 -17.53
N PHE A 354 15.39 -3.39 -16.79
CA PHE A 354 14.01 -3.62 -17.25
C PHE A 354 13.04 -2.47 -16.93
N LYS A 355 13.50 -1.40 -16.24
CA LYS A 355 12.63 -0.30 -15.77
C LYS A 355 11.85 0.35 -16.92
N PHE A 356 12.42 0.44 -18.12
CA PHE A 356 11.69 0.99 -19.28
C PHE A 356 10.47 0.14 -19.70
N ARG A 357 10.49 -1.19 -19.51
CA ARG A 357 9.35 -2.09 -19.84
C ARG A 357 8.34 -2.22 -18.70
N THR A 358 8.82 -2.33 -17.46
CA THR A 358 7.99 -2.68 -16.29
C THR A 358 7.69 -1.51 -15.36
N GLY A 359 8.51 -0.45 -15.41
CA GLY A 359 8.57 0.60 -14.38
C GLY A 359 9.36 0.22 -13.10
N LEU A 360 9.87 -1.02 -13.04
CA LEU A 360 10.41 -1.63 -11.81
C LEU A 360 11.91 -2.02 -11.92
N PRO A 361 12.69 -1.91 -10.83
CA PRO A 361 14.03 -2.48 -10.73
C PRO A 361 13.98 -3.98 -10.38
N LEU A 362 15.06 -4.72 -10.69
CA LEU A 362 15.24 -6.09 -10.20
C LEU A 362 15.42 -6.10 -8.67
N SER A 363 14.45 -6.68 -7.97
CA SER A 363 14.36 -6.71 -6.50
C SER A 363 13.68 -8.00 -6.03
N THR A 364 13.89 -8.40 -4.78
CA THR A 364 13.22 -9.54 -4.13
C THR A 364 11.70 -9.36 -4.03
N TYR A 365 11.25 -8.10 -4.04
CA TYR A 365 9.88 -7.66 -3.85
C TYR A 365 8.89 -8.26 -4.87
N PHE A 366 9.23 -8.26 -6.17
CA PHE A 366 8.29 -8.54 -7.27
C PHE A 366 8.08 -10.04 -7.59
N SER A 367 6.96 -10.36 -8.25
CA SER A 367 6.49 -11.75 -8.40
C SER A 367 7.38 -12.64 -9.28
N ALA A 368 8.02 -12.11 -10.33
CA ALA A 368 8.83 -12.90 -11.26
C ALA A 368 9.94 -13.69 -10.56
N VAL A 369 10.66 -13.07 -9.61
CA VAL A 369 11.74 -13.74 -8.89
C VAL A 369 11.23 -14.73 -7.84
N LYS A 370 10.00 -14.54 -7.34
CA LYS A 370 9.30 -15.49 -6.47
C LYS A 370 8.83 -16.73 -7.26
N LEU A 371 8.23 -16.52 -8.43
CA LEU A 371 7.82 -17.59 -9.35
C LEU A 371 9.02 -18.39 -9.86
N ARG A 372 10.11 -17.74 -10.28
CA ARG A 372 11.35 -18.43 -10.67
C ARG A 372 11.99 -19.21 -9.51
N TRP A 373 11.91 -18.69 -8.28
CA TRP A 373 12.35 -19.46 -7.11
C TRP A 373 11.50 -20.72 -6.89
N LEU A 374 10.18 -20.65 -7.06
CA LEU A 374 9.30 -21.82 -6.98
C LEU A 374 9.65 -22.87 -8.06
N LEU A 375 9.85 -22.45 -9.31
CA LEU A 375 10.26 -23.33 -10.42
C LEU A 375 11.65 -23.97 -10.20
N ASP A 376 12.55 -23.28 -9.51
CA ASP A 376 13.86 -23.81 -9.10
C ASP A 376 13.78 -24.83 -7.95
N ASN A 377 12.89 -24.63 -6.97
CA ASN A 377 12.98 -25.27 -5.64
C ASN A 377 11.78 -26.17 -5.25
N VAL A 378 10.67 -26.17 -5.99
CA VAL A 378 9.46 -26.96 -5.69
C VAL A 378 9.16 -27.89 -6.86
N GLU A 379 9.44 -29.18 -6.68
CA GLU A 379 9.36 -30.19 -7.75
C GLU A 379 7.91 -30.42 -8.22
N GLU A 380 6.96 -30.33 -7.29
CA GLU A 380 5.52 -30.42 -7.56
C GLU A 380 5.03 -29.30 -8.48
N ILE A 381 5.64 -28.11 -8.41
CA ILE A 381 5.37 -26.99 -9.30
C ILE A 381 6.00 -27.22 -10.68
N ARG A 382 7.23 -27.74 -10.74
CA ARG A 382 7.89 -28.09 -12.01
C ARG A 382 7.10 -29.14 -12.77
N GLN A 383 6.75 -30.26 -12.14
CA GLN A 383 5.93 -31.31 -12.75
C GLN A 383 4.55 -30.78 -13.17
N ALA A 384 3.95 -29.84 -12.42
CA ALA A 384 2.69 -29.23 -12.83
C ALA A 384 2.84 -28.29 -14.04
N VAL A 385 4.00 -27.67 -14.25
CA VAL A 385 4.30 -26.92 -15.48
C VAL A 385 4.54 -27.87 -16.65
N ASP A 386 5.36 -28.91 -16.46
CA ASP A 386 5.67 -29.90 -17.51
C ASP A 386 4.43 -30.68 -17.98
N ASP A 387 3.50 -30.97 -17.06
CA ASP A 387 2.18 -31.56 -17.37
C ASP A 387 1.17 -30.55 -17.97
N GLY A 388 1.52 -29.26 -18.06
CA GLY A 388 0.62 -28.18 -18.45
C GLY A 388 -0.56 -27.96 -17.49
N ARG A 389 -0.47 -28.39 -16.23
CA ARG A 389 -1.51 -28.27 -15.19
C ARG A 389 -1.42 -26.99 -14.35
N ALA A 390 -0.25 -26.36 -14.27
CA ALA A 390 -0.03 -25.21 -13.41
C ALA A 390 -0.82 -23.95 -13.84
N MET A 391 -1.11 -23.11 -12.86
CA MET A 391 -1.55 -21.72 -12.99
C MET A 391 -0.79 -20.88 -11.96
N PHE A 392 -0.29 -19.73 -12.38
CA PHE A 392 0.27 -18.69 -11.52
C PHE A 392 -0.74 -17.56 -11.31
N GLY A 393 -0.62 -16.84 -10.20
CA GLY A 393 -1.27 -15.55 -10.03
C GLY A 393 -0.80 -14.79 -8.79
N THR A 394 -1.06 -13.50 -8.78
CA THR A 394 -1.19 -12.70 -7.57
C THR A 394 -2.50 -13.01 -6.83
N ILE A 395 -2.67 -12.49 -5.62
CA ILE A 395 -3.80 -12.84 -4.73
C ILE A 395 -5.16 -12.54 -5.34
N ASP A 396 -5.31 -11.46 -6.11
CA ASP A 396 -6.52 -11.17 -6.90
C ASP A 396 -6.88 -12.33 -7.84
N SER A 397 -5.89 -12.87 -8.56
CA SER A 397 -6.11 -13.90 -9.57
C SER A 397 -6.51 -15.23 -8.94
N TRP A 398 -5.88 -15.59 -7.82
CA TRP A 398 -6.30 -16.73 -6.99
C TRP A 398 -7.74 -16.58 -6.50
N LEU A 399 -8.10 -15.42 -5.93
CA LEU A 399 -9.44 -15.15 -5.44
C LEU A 399 -10.49 -15.18 -6.56
N ILE A 400 -10.28 -14.45 -7.66
CA ILE A 400 -11.22 -14.42 -8.79
C ILE A 400 -11.40 -15.82 -9.37
N TRP A 401 -10.31 -16.59 -9.55
CA TRP A 401 -10.38 -17.96 -10.03
C TRP A 401 -11.22 -18.86 -9.10
N CYS A 402 -10.96 -18.85 -7.79
CA CYS A 402 -11.75 -19.62 -6.82
C CYS A 402 -13.23 -19.21 -6.79
N LEU A 403 -13.50 -17.92 -6.61
CA LEU A 403 -14.86 -17.38 -6.41
C LEU A 403 -15.75 -17.53 -7.65
N THR A 404 -15.16 -17.57 -8.85
CA THR A 404 -15.88 -17.82 -10.12
C THR A 404 -15.97 -19.30 -10.51
N GLY A 405 -15.48 -20.24 -9.68
CA GLY A 405 -15.74 -21.68 -9.82
C GLY A 405 -14.54 -22.62 -9.60
N GLY A 406 -13.33 -22.09 -9.50
CA GLY A 406 -12.10 -22.87 -9.37
C GLY A 406 -11.93 -23.87 -10.53
N LYS A 407 -11.66 -25.15 -10.23
CA LYS A 407 -11.56 -26.20 -11.25
C LYS A 407 -12.84 -26.44 -12.05
N ASN A 408 -13.99 -25.95 -11.58
CA ASN A 408 -15.29 -26.07 -12.23
C ASN A 408 -15.60 -24.87 -13.15
N GLY A 409 -14.59 -24.35 -13.86
CA GLY A 409 -14.74 -23.22 -14.80
C GLY A 409 -14.44 -21.84 -14.22
N GLY A 410 -13.57 -21.74 -13.23
CA GLY A 410 -13.06 -20.48 -12.67
C GLY A 410 -12.25 -19.66 -13.68
N VAL A 411 -12.44 -18.35 -13.63
CA VAL A 411 -11.84 -17.38 -14.55
C VAL A 411 -10.43 -17.01 -14.09
N HIS A 412 -9.42 -17.51 -14.80
CA HIS A 412 -8.01 -17.20 -14.56
C HIS A 412 -7.64 -15.86 -15.23
N CYS A 413 -7.79 -14.77 -14.46
CA CYS A 413 -7.48 -13.41 -14.90
C CYS A 413 -6.89 -12.55 -13.78
N THR A 414 -6.32 -11.40 -14.13
CA THR A 414 -5.78 -10.37 -13.21
C THR A 414 -6.01 -8.99 -13.83
N ASP A 415 -5.94 -7.91 -13.05
CA ASP A 415 -6.03 -6.55 -13.58
C ASP A 415 -4.65 -5.95 -13.93
N VAL A 416 -4.65 -4.89 -14.74
CA VAL A 416 -3.40 -4.18 -15.13
C VAL A 416 -2.59 -3.66 -13.94
N THR A 417 -3.21 -3.28 -12.82
CA THR A 417 -2.48 -2.80 -11.63
C THR A 417 -1.69 -3.94 -11.00
N ASN A 418 -2.31 -5.07 -10.70
CA ASN A 418 -1.61 -6.26 -10.20
C ASN A 418 -0.59 -6.82 -11.21
N ALA A 419 -0.95 -6.92 -12.50
CA ALA A 419 -0.05 -7.38 -13.54
C ALA A 419 1.23 -6.54 -13.60
N SER A 420 1.15 -5.21 -13.49
CA SER A 420 2.32 -4.32 -13.49
C SER A 420 3.34 -4.63 -12.37
N ARG A 421 2.91 -5.26 -11.27
CA ARG A 421 3.77 -5.59 -10.11
C ARG A 421 4.52 -6.90 -10.23
N THR A 422 4.23 -7.68 -11.27
CA THR A 422 4.85 -8.99 -11.49
C THR A 422 6.31 -8.91 -11.95
N MET A 423 6.70 -7.81 -12.62
CA MET A 423 7.92 -7.71 -13.43
C MET A 423 7.95 -8.63 -14.69
N LEU A 424 6.79 -9.18 -15.10
CA LEU A 424 6.58 -9.92 -16.37
C LEU A 424 5.74 -9.14 -17.39
N PHE A 425 5.11 -8.06 -16.95
CA PHE A 425 4.14 -7.28 -17.72
C PHE A 425 4.78 -6.02 -18.30
N ASN A 426 4.46 -5.70 -19.56
CA ASN A 426 4.90 -4.47 -20.20
C ASN A 426 3.85 -3.37 -19.97
N ILE A 427 4.23 -2.32 -19.24
CA ILE A 427 3.27 -1.29 -18.81
C ILE A 427 2.76 -0.40 -19.96
N HIS A 428 3.39 -0.44 -21.14
CA HIS A 428 2.98 0.37 -22.30
C HIS A 428 2.11 -0.39 -23.30
N SER A 429 2.44 -1.65 -23.59
CA SER A 429 1.60 -2.50 -24.45
C SER A 429 0.40 -3.11 -23.71
N LEU A 430 0.42 -3.07 -22.38
CA LEU A 430 -0.59 -3.62 -21.48
C LEU A 430 -0.81 -5.13 -21.64
N ASP A 431 0.27 -5.88 -21.88
CA ASP A 431 0.27 -7.34 -22.02
C ASP A 431 1.54 -7.98 -21.39
N TRP A 432 1.56 -9.30 -21.28
CA TRP A 432 2.75 -10.06 -20.87
C TRP A 432 3.88 -9.92 -21.90
N ASP A 433 5.09 -9.65 -21.44
CA ASP A 433 6.24 -9.38 -22.30
C ASP A 433 7.04 -10.67 -22.55
N PRO A 434 7.12 -11.18 -23.80
CA PRO A 434 7.81 -12.43 -24.09
C PRO A 434 9.31 -12.41 -23.76
N GLU A 435 9.97 -11.24 -23.84
CA GLU A 435 11.39 -11.11 -23.51
C GLU A 435 11.61 -11.15 -21.99
N LEU A 436 10.69 -10.59 -21.20
CA LEU A 436 10.73 -10.72 -19.74
C LEU A 436 10.48 -12.17 -19.32
N CYS A 437 9.44 -12.81 -19.88
CA CYS A 437 9.13 -14.22 -19.64
C CYS A 437 10.33 -15.13 -20.00
N GLN A 438 10.96 -14.92 -21.15
CA GLN A 438 12.18 -15.64 -21.54
C GLN A 438 13.39 -15.32 -20.64
N PHE A 439 13.57 -14.06 -20.22
CA PHE A 439 14.65 -13.70 -19.31
C PHE A 439 14.49 -14.40 -17.96
N PHE A 440 13.30 -14.36 -17.36
CA PHE A 440 13.03 -15.02 -16.09
C PHE A 440 12.85 -16.53 -16.20
N ASP A 441 12.87 -17.12 -17.40
CA ASP A 441 12.58 -18.54 -17.67
C ASP A 441 11.22 -18.94 -17.06
N ILE A 442 10.18 -18.22 -17.46
CA ILE A 442 8.79 -18.42 -17.02
C ILE A 442 7.93 -18.62 -18.28
N PRO A 443 7.20 -19.74 -18.41
CA PRO A 443 6.36 -19.99 -19.57
C PRO A 443 5.10 -19.11 -19.50
N MET A 444 4.58 -18.69 -20.65
CA MET A 444 3.48 -17.72 -20.73
C MET A 444 2.08 -18.34 -20.54
N ASP A 445 1.96 -19.66 -20.65
CA ASP A 445 0.69 -20.40 -20.58
C ASP A 445 0.12 -20.55 -19.15
N ILE A 446 0.99 -20.45 -18.14
CA ILE A 446 0.59 -20.41 -16.73
C ILE A 446 0.15 -19.02 -16.26
N LEU A 447 0.28 -17.98 -17.10
CA LEU A 447 0.00 -16.59 -16.72
C LEU A 447 -1.50 -16.25 -16.86
N PRO A 448 -2.09 -15.50 -15.92
CA PRO A 448 -3.51 -15.14 -15.99
C PRO A 448 -3.78 -14.16 -17.13
N LYS A 449 -4.98 -14.20 -17.72
CA LYS A 449 -5.37 -13.21 -18.72
C LYS A 449 -5.49 -11.82 -18.07
N VAL A 450 -4.70 -10.85 -18.53
CA VAL A 450 -4.81 -9.47 -18.03
C VAL A 450 -6.07 -8.79 -18.56
N ARG A 451 -6.69 -7.97 -17.71
CA ARG A 451 -7.93 -7.24 -17.97
C ARG A 451 -7.87 -5.82 -17.39
N SER A 452 -8.86 -5.00 -17.69
CA SER A 452 -9.01 -3.69 -17.05
C SER A 452 -9.43 -3.83 -15.57
N SER A 453 -9.23 -2.77 -14.79
CA SER A 453 -9.53 -2.72 -13.35
C SER A 453 -11.03 -2.59 -13.03
N SER A 454 -11.87 -2.44 -14.07
CA SER A 454 -13.33 -2.21 -13.98
C SER A 454 -14.03 -2.83 -15.19
N GLU A 455 -14.24 -4.14 -15.16
CA GLU A 455 -15.01 -4.91 -16.15
C GLU A 455 -15.54 -6.19 -15.52
N ILE A 456 -16.65 -6.75 -16.02
CA ILE A 456 -17.19 -8.01 -15.49
C ILE A 456 -16.24 -9.17 -15.82
N TYR A 457 -15.57 -9.70 -14.78
CA TYR A 457 -14.67 -10.84 -14.88
C TYR A 457 -15.43 -12.15 -14.99
N GLY A 458 -16.42 -12.31 -14.11
CA GLY A 458 -17.29 -13.47 -13.99
C GLY A 458 -18.31 -13.27 -12.86
N LEU A 459 -19.12 -14.29 -12.59
CA LEU A 459 -20.10 -14.27 -11.49
C LEU A 459 -19.63 -15.14 -10.34
N MET A 460 -19.86 -14.68 -9.11
CA MET A 460 -19.70 -15.46 -7.88
C MET A 460 -20.52 -16.75 -7.94
N LYS A 461 -19.91 -17.91 -7.67
CA LYS A 461 -20.56 -19.23 -7.85
C LYS A 461 -21.19 -19.85 -6.61
N SER A 462 -20.90 -19.34 -5.42
CA SER A 462 -21.31 -19.94 -4.14
C SER A 462 -21.55 -18.90 -3.05
N GLY A 463 -22.13 -19.34 -1.93
CA GLY A 463 -22.44 -18.49 -0.78
C GLY A 463 -23.58 -17.50 -1.04
N ALA A 464 -23.78 -16.59 -0.07
CA ALA A 464 -24.89 -15.63 -0.06
C ALA A 464 -24.94 -14.65 -1.25
N LEU A 465 -23.85 -14.52 -2.01
CA LEU A 465 -23.74 -13.63 -3.18
C LEU A 465 -23.67 -14.38 -4.53
N THR A 466 -24.13 -15.64 -4.57
CA THR A 466 -24.19 -16.41 -5.81
C THR A 466 -24.92 -15.63 -6.92
N GLY A 467 -24.26 -15.47 -8.07
CA GLY A 467 -24.76 -14.72 -9.23
C GLY A 467 -24.37 -13.24 -9.28
N VAL A 468 -23.81 -12.66 -8.21
CA VAL A 468 -23.33 -11.26 -8.22
C VAL A 468 -22.03 -11.16 -9.07
N PRO A 469 -21.89 -10.14 -9.95
CA PRO A 469 -20.72 -10.00 -10.80
C PRO A 469 -19.49 -9.50 -10.03
N ILE A 470 -18.40 -10.26 -10.12
CA ILE A 470 -17.06 -9.79 -9.73
C ILE A 470 -16.56 -8.92 -10.89
N SER A 471 -16.37 -7.63 -10.60
CA SER A 471 -16.42 -6.58 -11.63
C SER A 471 -15.42 -5.43 -11.45
N GLY A 472 -14.71 -5.39 -10.31
CA GLY A 472 -13.61 -4.46 -10.09
C GLY A 472 -12.44 -5.18 -9.43
N CYS A 473 -11.22 -4.88 -9.85
CA CYS A 473 -10.00 -5.48 -9.33
C CYS A 473 -8.89 -4.45 -9.37
N LEU A 474 -8.29 -4.16 -8.21
CA LEU A 474 -7.12 -3.30 -8.08
C LEU A 474 -6.23 -3.82 -6.95
N GLY A 475 -4.92 -3.80 -7.15
CA GLY A 475 -3.99 -4.01 -6.05
C GLY A 475 -4.11 -2.92 -4.98
N ASP A 476 -3.88 -3.27 -3.71
CA ASP A 476 -4.21 -2.48 -2.51
C ASP A 476 -3.95 -0.97 -2.60
N GLN A 477 -2.72 -0.58 -2.96
CA GLN A 477 -2.34 0.83 -3.00
C GLN A 477 -2.98 1.59 -4.18
N SER A 478 -3.23 0.90 -5.30
CA SER A 478 -3.97 1.42 -6.45
C SER A 478 -5.47 1.56 -6.13
N ALA A 479 -6.03 0.62 -5.37
CA ALA A 479 -7.39 0.72 -4.86
C ALA A 479 -7.55 1.92 -3.91
N ALA A 480 -6.60 2.13 -2.98
CA ALA A 480 -6.60 3.31 -2.11
C ALA A 480 -6.53 4.63 -2.90
N LEU A 481 -5.77 4.69 -4.00
CA LEU A 481 -5.70 5.84 -4.90
C LEU A 481 -7.07 6.17 -5.54
N VAL A 482 -7.80 5.14 -6.00
CA VAL A 482 -9.18 5.30 -6.51
C VAL A 482 -10.16 5.71 -5.41
N GLY A 483 -10.07 5.13 -4.21
CA GLY A 483 -10.96 5.45 -3.08
C GLY A 483 -10.75 6.84 -2.48
N GLN A 484 -9.53 7.38 -2.58
CA GLN A 484 -9.21 8.78 -2.26
C GLN A 484 -9.62 9.77 -3.38
N MET A 485 -10.17 9.27 -4.49
CA MET A 485 -10.59 10.06 -5.65
C MET A 485 -9.43 10.82 -6.34
N CYS A 486 -8.22 10.26 -6.30
CA CYS A 486 -7.04 10.76 -7.04
C CYS A 486 -7.19 10.49 -8.56
N PHE A 487 -8.16 11.11 -9.23
CA PHE A 487 -8.46 10.92 -10.65
C PHE A 487 -7.77 11.94 -11.58
N GLN A 488 -7.10 12.95 -11.03
CA GLN A 488 -6.42 14.02 -11.77
C GLN A 488 -4.90 13.94 -11.56
N ASP A 489 -4.15 14.34 -12.58
CA ASP A 489 -2.69 14.44 -12.58
C ASP A 489 -2.18 15.27 -11.39
N GLY A 490 -1.15 14.75 -10.69
CA GLY A 490 -0.57 15.40 -9.52
C GLY A 490 -1.35 15.20 -8.21
N GLN A 491 -2.49 14.50 -8.20
CA GLN A 491 -3.14 14.07 -6.95
C GLN A 491 -2.42 12.84 -6.37
N ALA A 492 -2.14 12.86 -5.06
CA ALA A 492 -1.47 11.76 -4.37
C ALA A 492 -2.10 11.42 -3.01
N LYS A 493 -1.99 10.13 -2.65
CA LYS A 493 -2.34 9.61 -1.32
C LYS A 493 -1.17 8.88 -0.67
N ASN A 494 -1.04 8.99 0.65
CA ASN A 494 -0.13 8.18 1.46
C ASN A 494 -0.90 7.28 2.45
N THR A 495 -0.64 5.97 2.40
CA THR A 495 -1.20 4.99 3.34
C THR A 495 -0.22 4.74 4.47
N TYR A 496 -0.59 5.03 5.72
CA TYR A 496 0.25 4.86 6.92
C TYR A 496 -0.13 3.57 7.67
N GLY A 497 0.57 2.48 7.37
CA GLY A 497 0.46 1.19 8.06
C GLY A 497 1.75 0.80 8.76
N THR A 498 2.21 -0.45 8.61
CA THR A 498 3.54 -0.89 9.07
C THR A 498 4.67 -0.08 8.44
N GLY A 499 4.55 0.16 7.13
CA GLY A 499 5.31 1.16 6.36
C GLY A 499 4.37 2.22 5.78
N CYS A 500 4.91 3.16 5.01
CA CYS A 500 4.13 4.12 4.21
C CYS A 500 4.23 3.83 2.72
N PHE A 501 3.14 4.06 1.99
CA PHE A 501 3.06 3.93 0.53
C PHE A 501 2.41 5.18 -0.07
N LEU A 502 3.25 6.10 -0.56
CA LEU A 502 2.84 7.29 -1.30
C LEU A 502 2.70 6.91 -2.78
N LEU A 503 1.52 7.15 -3.36
CA LEU A 503 1.27 7.04 -4.80
C LEU A 503 0.75 8.38 -5.32
N CYS A 504 1.33 8.87 -6.41
CA CYS A 504 0.93 10.09 -7.11
C CYS A 504 0.48 9.75 -8.54
N ASN A 505 -0.73 10.15 -8.91
CA ASN A 505 -1.30 9.94 -10.24
C ASN A 505 -0.56 10.81 -11.28
N THR A 506 -0.04 10.20 -12.36
CA THR A 506 0.67 10.89 -13.44
C THR A 506 -0.13 10.92 -14.75
N GLY A 507 -1.45 10.76 -14.65
CA GLY A 507 -2.37 10.75 -15.77
C GLY A 507 -2.05 9.63 -16.74
N GLN A 508 -2.19 9.91 -18.04
CA GLN A 508 -1.87 8.97 -19.12
C GLN A 508 -0.36 8.90 -19.44
N LYS A 509 0.50 9.62 -18.69
CA LYS A 509 1.95 9.67 -18.90
C LYS A 509 2.67 8.71 -17.95
N SER A 510 3.37 7.72 -18.50
CA SER A 510 4.33 6.90 -17.74
C SER A 510 5.57 7.73 -17.40
N VAL A 511 5.59 8.32 -16.21
CA VAL A 511 6.76 9.07 -15.69
C VAL A 511 7.79 8.08 -15.15
N PHE A 512 9.01 8.11 -15.66
CA PHE A 512 10.13 7.36 -15.11
C PHE A 512 10.89 8.21 -14.09
N SER A 513 11.15 7.62 -12.91
CA SER A 513 11.87 8.26 -11.82
C SER A 513 13.38 8.03 -11.90
N ASP A 514 14.14 9.11 -11.82
CA ASP A 514 15.60 9.06 -11.59
C ASP A 514 15.94 9.11 -10.08
N HIS A 515 14.97 9.46 -9.24
CA HIS A 515 15.10 9.57 -7.78
C HIS A 515 14.73 8.29 -7.01
N GLY A 516 14.85 7.13 -7.67
CA GLY A 516 14.68 5.82 -7.04
C GLY A 516 13.22 5.38 -6.79
N LEU A 517 12.22 6.06 -7.34
CA LEU A 517 10.81 5.66 -7.23
C LEU A 517 10.45 4.59 -8.28
N LEU A 518 9.33 3.91 -8.06
CA LEU A 518 8.73 2.96 -9.00
C LEU A 518 7.78 3.70 -9.94
N THR A 519 7.78 3.32 -11.22
CA THR A 519 6.70 3.66 -12.15
C THR A 519 5.71 2.50 -12.15
N THR A 520 4.42 2.75 -12.04
CA THR A 520 3.39 1.70 -11.92
C THR A 520 2.12 2.11 -12.66
N ILE A 521 1.22 1.16 -12.91
CA ILE A 521 -0.13 1.49 -13.36
C ILE A 521 -0.98 1.89 -12.15
N ALA A 522 -1.64 3.04 -12.23
CA ALA A 522 -2.58 3.52 -11.22
C ALA A 522 -3.90 2.76 -11.30
N TYR A 523 -4.49 2.69 -12.50
CA TYR A 523 -5.75 1.98 -12.80
C TYR A 523 -6.03 1.98 -14.31
N LYS A 524 -6.93 1.10 -14.76
CA LYS A 524 -7.62 1.24 -16.05
C LYS A 524 -9.11 0.98 -15.87
N LEU A 525 -9.91 2.04 -15.75
CA LEU A 525 -11.31 1.98 -15.30
C LEU A 525 -12.29 1.66 -16.44
N GLY A 526 -12.05 0.55 -17.15
CA GLY A 526 -12.85 0.07 -18.28
C GLY A 526 -11.99 -0.49 -19.41
N ARG A 527 -12.52 -1.45 -20.16
CA ARG A 527 -11.78 -2.15 -21.24
C ARG A 527 -11.19 -1.19 -22.27
N ASP A 528 -12.02 -0.26 -22.73
CA ASP A 528 -11.70 0.70 -23.81
C ASP A 528 -11.47 2.13 -23.27
N LYS A 529 -11.25 2.27 -21.96
CA LYS A 529 -10.78 3.51 -21.32
C LYS A 529 -9.25 3.59 -21.36
N PRO A 530 -8.66 4.80 -21.32
CA PRO A 530 -7.21 4.94 -21.18
C PRO A 530 -6.71 4.35 -19.86
N VAL A 531 -5.45 3.94 -19.86
CA VAL A 531 -4.71 3.59 -18.63
C VAL A 531 -4.19 4.87 -17.98
N CYS A 532 -4.25 4.94 -16.65
CA CYS A 532 -3.52 5.95 -15.88
C CYS A 532 -2.34 5.30 -15.16
N TYR A 533 -1.25 6.07 -15.03
CA TYR A 533 -0.02 5.67 -14.36
C TYR A 533 0.13 6.38 -13.02
N ALA A 534 1.03 5.87 -12.18
CA ALA A 534 1.48 6.56 -10.98
C ALA A 534 2.99 6.43 -10.81
N LEU A 535 3.57 7.40 -10.10
CA LEU A 535 4.79 7.16 -9.34
C LEU A 535 4.42 6.58 -7.97
N GLU A 536 5.20 5.62 -7.51
CA GLU A 536 5.07 5.00 -6.19
C GLU A 536 6.41 5.03 -5.45
N GLY A 537 6.37 5.45 -4.19
CA GLY A 537 7.50 5.32 -3.27
C GLY A 537 7.07 4.77 -1.93
N SER A 538 7.91 3.90 -1.38
CA SER A 538 7.63 3.16 -0.16
C SER A 538 8.67 3.43 0.93
N VAL A 539 8.17 3.65 2.14
CA VAL A 539 8.94 3.78 3.38
C VAL A 539 8.70 2.51 4.18
N ALA A 540 9.70 1.63 4.30
CA ALA A 540 9.50 0.33 4.94
C ALA A 540 9.11 0.43 6.43
N ILE A 541 9.61 1.44 7.14
CA ILE A 541 9.43 1.60 8.60
C ILE A 541 8.63 2.88 8.90
N ALA A 542 7.33 2.70 9.10
CA ALA A 542 6.41 3.71 9.62
C ALA A 542 5.83 3.26 10.97
N GLY A 543 4.64 2.63 11.01
CA GLY A 543 4.05 2.08 12.23
C GLY A 543 4.93 1.04 12.93
N ALA A 544 5.86 0.42 12.21
CA ALA A 544 6.93 -0.40 12.80
C ALA A 544 7.80 0.35 13.83
N VAL A 545 8.05 1.67 13.69
CA VAL A 545 8.81 2.42 14.71
C VAL A 545 8.04 2.54 16.03
N VAL A 546 6.72 2.73 15.95
CA VAL A 546 5.84 2.81 17.13
C VAL A 546 5.80 1.47 17.85
N ARG A 547 5.73 0.35 17.10
CA ARG A 547 5.77 -1.00 17.68
C ARG A 547 7.14 -1.33 18.27
N TRP A 548 8.24 -0.95 17.63
CA TRP A 548 9.59 -1.13 18.19
C TRP A 548 9.79 -0.36 19.52
N LEU A 549 9.29 0.88 19.60
CA LEU A 549 9.27 1.64 20.86
C LEU A 549 8.46 0.97 21.97
N ARG A 550 7.42 0.21 21.61
CA ARG A 550 6.57 -0.57 22.52
C ARG A 550 7.25 -1.86 22.96
N ASP A 551 7.61 -2.70 21.99
CA ASP A 551 7.97 -4.11 22.19
C ASP A 551 9.44 -4.31 22.53
N ASN A 552 10.33 -3.43 22.04
CA ASN A 552 11.78 -3.54 22.24
C ASN A 552 12.33 -2.56 23.28
N LEU A 553 11.79 -1.33 23.37
CA LEU A 553 12.24 -0.32 24.35
C LEU A 553 11.29 -0.07 25.53
N GLY A 554 10.03 -0.53 25.49
CA GLY A 554 9.05 -0.31 26.57
C GLY A 554 8.74 1.18 26.86
N ILE A 555 9.00 2.08 25.91
CA ILE A 555 8.77 3.53 26.03
C ILE A 555 7.27 3.85 26.08
N VAL A 556 6.47 3.03 25.40
CA VAL A 556 5.00 3.01 25.40
C VAL A 556 4.51 1.59 25.69
N LYS A 557 3.31 1.45 26.25
CA LYS A 557 2.64 0.14 26.46
C LYS A 557 1.65 -0.21 25.35
N THR A 558 1.08 0.82 24.71
CA THR A 558 0.15 0.67 23.58
C THR A 558 0.54 1.62 22.46
N SER A 559 0.12 1.34 21.23
CA SER A 559 0.42 2.19 20.07
C SER A 559 -0.19 3.59 20.19
N GLN A 560 -1.27 3.73 20.97
CA GLN A 560 -1.98 4.99 21.25
C GLN A 560 -1.23 5.88 22.27
N GLU A 561 -0.43 5.30 23.17
CA GLU A 561 0.31 6.10 24.18
C GLU A 561 1.32 7.05 23.52
N ILE A 562 1.85 6.72 22.32
CA ILE A 562 2.84 7.55 21.63
C ILE A 562 2.31 8.95 21.28
N GLU A 563 1.01 9.07 20.96
CA GLU A 563 0.37 10.35 20.66
C GLU A 563 0.38 11.26 21.88
N LYS A 564 0.03 10.70 23.05
CA LYS A 564 0.07 11.43 24.31
C LYS A 564 1.49 11.87 24.67
N LEU A 565 2.48 10.97 24.57
CA LEU A 565 3.88 11.33 24.89
C LEU A 565 4.44 12.39 23.93
N ALA A 566 4.07 12.33 22.64
CA ALA A 566 4.45 13.36 21.68
C ALA A 566 3.75 14.70 21.96
N ALA A 567 2.44 14.70 22.26
CA ALA A 567 1.70 15.90 22.64
C ALA A 567 2.27 16.56 23.92
N GLU A 568 2.68 15.76 24.91
CA GLU A 568 3.36 16.25 26.13
C GLU A 568 4.76 16.85 25.86
N ALA A 569 5.44 16.44 24.78
CA ALA A 569 6.73 17.00 24.38
C ALA A 569 6.59 18.30 23.57
N GLY A 570 5.63 18.36 22.65
CA GLY A 570 5.41 19.48 21.71
C GLY A 570 6.49 19.66 20.62
N THR A 571 7.73 19.21 20.88
CA THR A 571 8.84 19.18 19.92
C THR A 571 9.88 18.13 20.30
N SER A 572 10.70 17.70 19.34
CA SER A 572 11.83 16.79 19.56
C SER A 572 13.02 17.45 20.28
N TYR A 573 13.02 18.78 20.44
CA TYR A 573 14.15 19.59 20.93
C TYR A 573 15.49 19.30 20.22
N GLY A 574 15.41 18.88 18.95
CA GLY A 574 16.58 18.56 18.13
C GLY A 574 17.11 17.13 18.27
N CYS A 575 16.36 16.23 18.93
CA CYS A 575 16.49 14.79 18.84
C CYS A 575 16.01 14.29 17.47
N TYR A 576 16.76 13.44 16.79
CA TYR A 576 16.37 12.82 15.52
C TYR A 576 16.54 11.30 15.59
N PHE A 577 15.50 10.56 15.21
CA PHE A 577 15.47 9.10 15.18
C PHE A 577 15.31 8.62 13.73
N VAL A 578 16.39 8.17 13.10
CA VAL A 578 16.32 7.52 11.77
C VAL A 578 15.99 6.04 11.99
N PRO A 579 14.82 5.52 11.54
CA PRO A 579 14.37 4.18 11.93
C PRO A 579 14.77 3.11 10.90
N ALA A 580 16.01 3.16 10.40
CA ALA A 580 16.54 2.29 9.34
C ALA A 580 16.85 0.85 9.83
N PHE A 581 15.87 0.15 10.40
CA PHE A 581 16.06 -1.17 11.01
C PHE A 581 16.48 -2.26 10.00
N SER A 582 16.12 -2.09 8.73
CA SER A 582 16.44 -3.01 7.62
C SER A 582 17.09 -2.28 6.43
N GLY A 583 17.87 -1.23 6.72
CA GLY A 583 18.36 -0.29 5.73
C GLY A 583 17.37 0.85 5.43
N LEU A 584 17.73 1.71 4.48
CA LEU A 584 16.88 2.76 3.93
C LEU A 584 16.37 2.38 2.54
N TYR A 585 15.09 2.63 2.29
CA TYR A 585 14.41 2.38 1.00
C TYR A 585 14.50 3.64 0.13
N ALA A 586 13.55 3.88 -0.78
CA ALA A 586 13.53 5.11 -1.57
C ALA A 586 13.56 6.37 -0.66
N PRO A 587 14.21 7.47 -1.09
CA PRO A 587 14.99 7.62 -2.32
C PRO A 587 16.41 7.01 -2.23
N TYR A 588 16.87 6.60 -1.04
CA TYR A 588 18.28 6.30 -0.77
C TYR A 588 18.77 4.91 -1.18
N TRP A 589 17.93 3.88 -1.02
CA TRP A 589 18.25 2.47 -1.33
C TRP A 589 19.56 1.95 -0.70
N GLU A 590 19.79 2.30 0.56
CA GLU A 590 21.04 2.03 1.29
C GLU A 590 20.87 0.88 2.32
N PRO A 591 21.24 -0.37 1.98
CA PRO A 591 21.09 -1.53 2.86
C PRO A 591 22.09 -1.57 4.04
N SER A 592 23.19 -0.80 3.98
CA SER A 592 24.14 -0.67 5.10
C SER A 592 23.63 0.22 6.22
N ALA A 593 22.55 0.97 6.00
CA ALA A 593 22.02 1.90 6.99
C ALA A 593 21.43 1.17 8.19
N ARG A 594 21.63 1.72 9.41
CA ARG A 594 21.06 1.18 10.65
C ARG A 594 20.31 2.23 11.44
N GLY A 595 19.39 1.80 12.30
CA GLY A 595 18.58 2.71 13.12
C GLY A 595 19.44 3.50 14.11
N ILE A 596 19.34 4.84 14.11
CA ILE A 596 20.07 5.71 15.04
C ILE A 596 19.15 6.71 15.73
N ILE A 597 19.45 7.02 16.99
CA ILE A 597 18.88 8.16 17.72
C ILE A 597 20.03 9.12 18.05
N CYS A 598 19.93 10.37 17.63
CA CYS A 598 20.99 11.37 17.75
C CYS A 598 20.45 12.75 18.18
N GLY A 599 21.35 13.66 18.59
CA GLY A 599 20.96 14.97 19.13
C GLY A 599 20.47 14.95 20.58
N LEU A 600 20.75 13.87 21.32
CA LEU A 600 20.41 13.73 22.73
C LEU A 600 21.18 14.74 23.61
N THR A 601 20.51 15.24 24.64
CA THR A 601 21.06 16.13 25.68
C THR A 601 20.59 15.66 27.07
N GLN A 602 21.09 16.27 28.15
CA GLN A 602 20.62 16.00 29.52
C GLN A 602 19.12 16.31 29.74
N PHE A 603 18.50 17.11 28.86
CA PHE A 603 17.05 17.40 28.87
C PHE A 603 16.22 16.35 28.10
N THR A 604 16.84 15.54 27.24
CA THR A 604 16.13 14.59 26.39
C THR A 604 15.58 13.42 27.20
N ASN A 605 14.34 13.01 26.91
CA ASN A 605 13.59 12.01 27.69
C ASN A 605 12.69 11.17 26.76
N LYS A 606 11.90 10.23 27.31
CA LYS A 606 11.07 9.32 26.53
C LYS A 606 10.03 10.02 25.64
N ASN A 607 9.51 11.17 26.07
CA ASN A 607 8.50 11.95 25.34
C ASN A 607 9.13 12.59 24.09
N HIS A 608 10.34 13.14 24.22
CA HIS A 608 11.12 13.67 23.09
C HIS A 608 11.49 12.58 22.06
N ILE A 609 11.73 11.35 22.50
CA ILE A 609 11.98 10.19 21.61
C ILE A 609 10.68 9.75 20.91
N ALA A 610 9.54 9.71 21.63
CA ALA A 610 8.23 9.42 21.06
C ALA A 610 7.84 10.45 19.98
N PHE A 611 8.09 11.74 20.22
CA PHE A 611 7.90 12.79 19.22
C PHE A 611 8.81 12.60 17.99
N ALA A 612 10.12 12.43 18.22
CA ALA A 612 11.11 12.25 17.14
C ALA A 612 10.81 11.03 16.25
N ALA A 613 10.17 9.98 16.80
CA ALA A 613 9.73 8.81 16.04
C ALA A 613 8.53 9.11 15.11
N LEU A 614 7.59 9.96 15.51
CA LEU A 614 6.52 10.44 14.63
C LEU A 614 7.08 11.41 13.57
N GLU A 615 7.93 12.35 14.00
CA GLU A 615 8.60 13.33 13.12
C GLU A 615 9.41 12.61 12.01
N ALA A 616 10.06 11.49 12.32
CA ALA A 616 10.77 10.63 11.36
C ALA A 616 9.88 9.99 10.29
N VAL A 617 8.62 9.66 10.60
CA VAL A 617 7.66 9.18 9.58
C VAL A 617 7.24 10.34 8.66
N CYS A 618 7.11 11.54 9.21
CA CYS A 618 6.82 12.75 8.45
C CYS A 618 7.97 13.14 7.51
N PHE A 619 9.22 13.06 7.97
CA PHE A 619 10.40 13.32 7.15
C PHE A 619 10.58 12.28 6.04
N GLN A 620 10.48 10.98 6.33
CA GLN A 620 10.59 9.94 5.29
C GLN A 620 9.49 10.10 4.22
N THR A 621 8.24 10.41 4.63
CA THR A 621 7.16 10.73 3.68
C THR A 621 7.51 11.94 2.80
N ARG A 622 8.10 12.98 3.40
CA ARG A 622 8.58 14.16 2.67
C ARG A 622 9.70 13.83 1.68
N GLU A 623 10.61 12.92 2.00
CA GLU A 623 11.69 12.52 1.08
C GLU A 623 11.16 11.83 -0.18
N ILE A 624 10.09 11.02 -0.05
CA ILE A 624 9.39 10.48 -1.23
C ILE A 624 8.67 11.59 -2.01
N LEU A 625 8.00 12.52 -1.32
CA LEU A 625 7.24 13.59 -1.96
C LEU A 625 8.16 14.60 -2.70
N ASP A 626 9.31 14.93 -2.12
CA ASP A 626 10.36 15.74 -2.75
C ASP A 626 10.99 15.04 -3.97
N ALA A 627 11.02 13.70 -4.00
CA ALA A 627 11.42 12.92 -5.17
C ALA A 627 10.33 12.95 -6.26
N MET A 628 9.07 12.70 -5.89
CA MET A 628 7.93 12.75 -6.81
C MET A 628 7.76 14.12 -7.48
N ASN A 629 7.89 15.21 -6.72
CA ASN A 629 7.80 16.56 -7.27
C ASN A 629 8.87 16.82 -8.35
N LYS A 630 10.08 16.25 -8.21
CA LYS A 630 11.17 16.38 -9.20
C LYS A 630 10.94 15.53 -10.44
N ASP A 631 10.48 14.29 -10.27
CA ASP A 631 10.22 13.37 -11.39
C ASP A 631 8.96 13.76 -12.19
N CYS A 632 7.90 14.22 -11.52
CA CYS A 632 6.67 14.68 -12.17
C CYS A 632 6.77 16.10 -12.75
N GLY A 633 7.55 16.99 -12.13
CA GLY A 633 7.59 18.42 -12.45
C GLY A 633 6.34 19.21 -12.02
N ILE A 634 5.40 18.57 -11.32
CA ILE A 634 4.18 19.17 -10.77
C ILE A 634 4.27 19.09 -9.24
N PRO A 635 4.27 20.22 -8.51
CA PRO A 635 4.29 20.19 -7.05
C PRO A 635 2.93 19.79 -6.48
N LEU A 636 2.93 18.83 -5.56
CA LEU A 636 1.74 18.40 -4.81
C LEU A 636 1.14 19.56 -3.99
N SER A 637 -0.15 19.84 -4.19
CA SER A 637 -0.87 20.96 -3.56
C SER A 637 -1.55 20.61 -2.24
N GLN A 638 -1.78 19.33 -1.98
CA GLN A 638 -2.24 18.75 -0.71
C GLN A 638 -1.91 17.25 -0.70
N LEU A 639 -1.84 16.64 0.48
CA LEU A 639 -1.65 15.19 0.62
C LEU A 639 -2.90 14.53 1.21
N GLN A 640 -3.49 13.58 0.48
CA GLN A 640 -4.54 12.72 1.01
C GLN A 640 -3.92 11.57 1.82
N VAL A 641 -4.56 11.15 2.91
CA VAL A 641 -3.99 10.17 3.85
C VAL A 641 -4.99 9.13 4.31
N ASP A 642 -4.54 7.88 4.48
CA ASP A 642 -5.33 6.78 5.05
C ASP A 642 -4.44 5.76 5.79
N GLY A 643 -5.04 4.69 6.32
CA GLY A 643 -4.34 3.69 7.15
C GLY A 643 -4.29 4.04 8.65
N GLY A 644 -3.98 3.04 9.47
CA GLY A 644 -4.20 3.07 10.91
C GLY A 644 -3.48 4.18 11.69
N MET A 645 -2.31 4.65 11.24
CA MET A 645 -1.62 5.74 11.95
C MET A 645 -2.30 7.10 11.81
N THR A 646 -3.18 7.29 10.81
CA THR A 646 -3.89 8.58 10.59
C THR A 646 -4.87 8.93 11.71
N ASN A 647 -5.11 8.02 12.66
CA ASN A 647 -5.86 8.29 13.88
C ASN A 647 -5.06 9.11 14.91
N ASN A 648 -3.73 9.16 14.80
CA ASN A 648 -2.88 10.02 15.61
C ASN A 648 -2.87 11.45 15.02
N LYS A 649 -3.51 12.39 15.71
CA LYS A 649 -3.66 13.78 15.25
C LYS A 649 -2.36 14.56 15.31
N VAL A 650 -1.47 14.24 16.26
CA VAL A 650 -0.12 14.82 16.31
C VAL A 650 0.66 14.46 15.05
N LEU A 651 0.60 13.20 14.59
CA LEU A 651 1.24 12.77 13.33
C LEU A 651 0.65 13.49 12.11
N MET A 652 -0.67 13.67 12.05
CA MET A 652 -1.32 14.36 10.92
C MET A 652 -0.97 15.85 10.86
N GLN A 653 -0.91 16.53 12.01
CA GLN A 653 -0.46 17.92 12.08
C GLN A 653 1.02 18.04 11.72
N LEU A 654 1.90 17.21 12.31
CA LEU A 654 3.33 17.19 11.98
C LEU A 654 3.57 16.90 10.49
N GLN A 655 2.74 16.07 9.86
CA GLN A 655 2.88 15.81 8.43
C GLN A 655 2.55 17.04 7.59
N SER A 656 1.51 17.80 7.96
CA SER A 656 1.14 19.06 7.31
C SER A 656 2.22 20.13 7.52
N ASP A 657 2.71 20.26 8.75
CA ASP A 657 3.79 21.17 9.13
C ASP A 657 5.09 20.90 8.34
N ILE A 658 5.55 19.65 8.31
CA ILE A 658 6.81 19.25 7.66
C ILE A 658 6.72 19.32 6.13
N LEU A 659 5.54 19.13 5.52
CA LEU A 659 5.36 19.33 4.07
C LEU A 659 5.07 20.78 3.69
N CYS A 660 4.56 21.59 4.62
CA CYS A 660 3.98 22.91 4.37
C CYS A 660 2.84 22.89 3.33
N ILE A 661 2.15 21.76 3.18
CA ILE A 661 0.93 21.61 2.37
C ILE A 661 -0.17 20.93 3.21
N PRO A 662 -1.46 21.17 2.92
CA PRO A 662 -2.57 20.63 3.69
C PRO A 662 -2.60 19.09 3.66
N VAL A 663 -2.87 18.48 4.82
CA VAL A 663 -3.13 17.04 4.94
C VAL A 663 -4.62 16.80 5.07
N VAL A 664 -5.17 15.91 4.23
CA VAL A 664 -6.62 15.63 4.14
C VAL A 664 -6.88 14.17 4.44
N LYS A 665 -7.59 13.91 5.55
CA LYS A 665 -7.97 12.58 6.01
C LYS A 665 -9.48 12.37 5.79
N PRO A 666 -9.93 11.35 5.02
CA PRO A 666 -11.35 11.04 4.92
C PRO A 666 -11.89 10.51 6.26
N SER A 667 -13.16 10.78 6.55
CA SER A 667 -13.84 10.24 7.73
C SER A 667 -14.03 8.73 7.65
N MET A 668 -13.95 8.15 6.44
CA MET A 668 -13.99 6.72 6.19
C MET A 668 -12.56 6.18 5.97
N PRO A 669 -11.96 5.44 6.91
CA PRO A 669 -10.56 5.00 6.81
C PRO A 669 -10.30 3.92 5.74
N GLU A 670 -11.33 3.18 5.31
CA GLU A 670 -11.22 2.01 4.41
C GLU A 670 -11.18 2.40 2.92
N THR A 671 -10.31 3.36 2.56
CA THR A 671 -10.16 3.87 1.18
C THR A 671 -9.78 2.76 0.19
N THR A 672 -9.00 1.76 0.65
CA THR A 672 -8.61 0.58 -0.13
C THR A 672 -9.84 -0.23 -0.58
N ALA A 673 -10.76 -0.52 0.34
CA ALA A 673 -11.98 -1.24 0.03
C ALA A 673 -12.97 -0.37 -0.77
N LEU A 674 -13.06 0.93 -0.44
CA LEU A 674 -13.91 1.88 -1.16
C LEU A 674 -13.52 1.98 -2.64
N GLY A 675 -12.23 2.07 -2.97
CA GLY A 675 -11.79 2.15 -4.36
C GLY A 675 -12.09 0.87 -5.17
N ALA A 676 -12.01 -0.30 -4.55
CA ALA A 676 -12.40 -1.57 -5.18
C ALA A 676 -13.92 -1.64 -5.42
N ALA A 677 -14.74 -1.16 -4.48
CA ALA A 677 -16.18 -1.02 -4.65
C ALA A 677 -16.53 0.00 -5.75
N MET A 678 -15.89 1.16 -5.76
CA MET A 678 -16.06 2.21 -6.78
C MET A 678 -15.75 1.67 -8.18
N ALA A 679 -14.63 0.96 -8.35
CA ALA A 679 -14.27 0.35 -9.63
C ALA A 679 -15.26 -0.76 -10.05
N ALA A 680 -15.72 -1.60 -9.12
CA ALA A 680 -16.64 -2.69 -9.45
C ALA A 680 -18.03 -2.20 -9.84
N GLY A 681 -18.59 -1.27 -9.07
CA GLY A 681 -19.92 -0.74 -9.34
C GLY A 681 -19.96 0.30 -10.48
N ALA A 682 -18.82 0.83 -10.91
CA ALA A 682 -18.69 1.64 -12.13
C ALA A 682 -18.52 0.82 -13.42
N ALA A 683 -18.30 -0.50 -13.31
CA ALA A 683 -18.03 -1.36 -14.46
C ALA A 683 -19.21 -1.38 -15.45
N GLU A 684 -18.87 -1.50 -16.74
CA GLU A 684 -19.87 -1.64 -17.81
C GLU A 684 -20.72 -2.90 -17.59
N GLY A 685 -22.04 -2.74 -17.71
CA GLY A 685 -23.02 -3.75 -17.33
C GLY A 685 -23.47 -3.72 -15.86
N VAL A 686 -22.80 -2.95 -14.99
CA VAL A 686 -23.25 -2.70 -13.60
C VAL A 686 -23.75 -1.25 -13.44
N GLY A 687 -22.90 -0.25 -13.70
CA GLY A 687 -23.30 1.17 -13.82
C GLY A 687 -24.01 1.80 -12.61
N ILE A 688 -23.69 1.40 -11.38
CA ILE A 688 -24.25 1.98 -10.14
C ILE A 688 -23.39 3.08 -9.49
N TRP A 689 -22.15 3.27 -9.95
CA TRP A 689 -21.31 4.44 -9.62
C TRP A 689 -20.99 5.23 -10.89
N SER A 690 -20.75 6.54 -10.74
CA SER A 690 -19.98 7.34 -11.70
C SER A 690 -18.65 7.71 -11.07
N LEU A 691 -17.56 7.63 -11.85
CA LEU A 691 -16.21 8.02 -11.43
C LEU A 691 -15.77 9.34 -12.08
N ASN A 692 -16.70 10.07 -12.69
CA ASN A 692 -16.44 11.44 -13.16
C ASN A 692 -16.28 12.36 -11.92
N PRO A 693 -15.24 13.22 -11.84
CA PRO A 693 -15.03 14.07 -10.66
C PRO A 693 -16.20 15.00 -10.27
N GLY A 694 -17.10 15.33 -11.19
CA GLY A 694 -18.30 16.14 -10.93
C GLY A 694 -19.53 15.37 -10.43
N ASP A 695 -19.55 14.04 -10.54
CA ASP A 695 -20.68 13.19 -10.13
C ASP A 695 -20.49 12.58 -8.73
N LEU A 696 -19.28 12.67 -8.18
CA LEU A 696 -18.91 12.05 -6.91
C LEU A 696 -19.44 12.86 -5.72
N THR A 697 -20.19 12.20 -4.84
CA THR A 697 -20.61 12.77 -3.55
C THR A 697 -19.36 13.11 -2.72
N ALA A 698 -19.26 14.35 -2.25
CA ALA A 698 -18.13 14.80 -1.44
C ALA A 698 -18.00 13.97 -0.15
N VAL A 699 -16.87 13.28 0.00
CA VAL A 699 -16.52 12.55 1.23
C VAL A 699 -16.22 13.56 2.33
N THR A 700 -16.79 13.37 3.52
CA THR A 700 -16.46 14.17 4.70
C THR A 700 -15.00 13.94 5.07
N CYS A 701 -14.22 15.01 5.25
CA CYS A 701 -12.79 14.93 5.58
C CYS A 701 -12.44 15.79 6.80
N GLU A 702 -11.53 15.29 7.63
CA GLU A 702 -10.75 16.11 8.56
C GLU A 702 -9.53 16.67 7.81
N ARG A 703 -9.20 17.94 8.04
CA ARG A 703 -8.16 18.66 7.29
C ARG A 703 -7.22 19.40 8.25
N PHE A 704 -5.93 19.16 8.09
CA PHE A 704 -4.86 19.71 8.90
C PHE A 704 -4.10 20.72 8.04
N GLU A 705 -4.23 22.01 8.34
CA GLU A 705 -3.46 23.08 7.69
C GLU A 705 -2.09 23.25 8.39
N PRO A 706 -1.02 23.66 7.68
CA PRO A 706 0.29 23.86 8.29
C PRO A 706 0.27 24.97 9.35
N GLN A 707 0.88 24.72 10.50
CA GLN A 707 0.96 25.65 11.64
C GLN A 707 2.38 26.23 11.83
N ILE A 708 3.42 25.63 11.23
CA ILE A 708 4.77 26.20 11.16
C ILE A 708 5.02 26.93 9.85
N ASN A 709 6.03 27.81 9.83
CA ASN A 709 6.47 28.46 8.60
C ASN A 709 7.45 27.58 7.79
N PRO A 710 7.65 27.85 6.48
CA PRO A 710 8.55 27.05 5.63
C PRO A 710 10.02 27.07 6.07
N GLU A 711 10.52 28.14 6.69
CA GLU A 711 11.91 28.23 7.13
C GLU A 711 12.20 27.28 8.30
N GLU A 712 11.27 27.14 9.24
CA GLU A 712 11.36 26.16 10.32
C GLU A 712 11.30 24.72 9.78
N SER A 713 10.40 24.48 8.82
CA SER A 713 10.26 23.19 8.15
C SER A 713 11.56 22.77 7.44
N GLU A 714 12.17 23.69 6.67
CA GLU A 714 13.49 23.47 6.05
C GLU A 714 14.59 23.27 7.10
N TYR A 715 14.62 24.05 8.18
CA TYR A 715 15.62 23.89 9.24
C TYR A 715 15.53 22.50 9.92
N ARG A 716 14.32 22.06 10.26
CA ARG A 716 14.06 20.72 10.81
C ARG A 716 14.49 19.63 9.82
N TYR A 717 14.09 19.75 8.56
CA TYR A 717 14.39 18.77 7.51
C TYR A 717 15.88 18.74 7.10
N ALA A 718 16.57 19.87 7.10
CA ALA A 718 18.02 19.95 6.87
C ALA A 718 18.82 19.26 8.00
N ARG A 719 18.28 19.21 9.23
CA ARG A 719 18.84 18.43 10.33
C ARG A 719 18.49 16.94 10.23
N TRP A 720 17.28 16.58 9.80
CA TRP A 720 16.93 15.20 9.47
C TRP A 720 17.88 14.60 8.42
N LYS A 721 18.11 15.29 7.30
CA LYS A 721 19.04 14.85 6.24
C LYS A 721 20.47 14.64 6.78
N LYS A 722 20.92 15.44 7.76
CA LYS A 722 22.20 15.22 8.46
C LYS A 722 22.21 13.97 9.35
N ALA A 723 21.08 13.63 9.98
CA ALA A 723 20.94 12.38 10.73
C ALA A 723 20.91 11.16 9.79
N VAL A 724 20.20 11.24 8.67
CA VAL A 724 20.19 10.18 7.63
C VAL A 724 21.61 9.91 7.11
N MET A 725 22.39 10.95 6.77
CA MET A 725 23.80 10.78 6.38
C MET A 725 24.72 10.22 7.49
N LYS A 726 24.22 10.03 8.73
CA LYS A 726 24.92 9.37 9.84
C LYS A 726 24.43 7.95 10.13
N SER A 727 23.31 7.51 9.52
CA SER A 727 22.87 6.10 9.60
C SER A 727 23.54 5.21 8.56
N MET A 728 23.94 5.79 7.41
CA MET A 728 24.54 5.11 6.25
C MET A 728 25.97 4.61 6.51
N GLY A 729 26.36 3.52 5.82
CA GLY A 729 27.70 2.94 5.93
C GLY A 729 27.99 2.29 7.29
N TRP A 730 26.96 1.95 8.07
CA TRP A 730 27.11 1.37 9.40
C TRP A 730 27.45 -0.12 9.34
N GLU A 731 26.77 -0.87 8.47
CA GLU A 731 27.10 -2.28 8.21
C GLU A 731 28.17 -2.39 7.13
N THR A 732 29.30 -3.01 7.45
CA THR A 732 30.35 -3.32 6.46
C THR A 732 30.03 -4.62 5.72
N SER A 733 30.00 -4.58 4.38
CA SER A 733 29.64 -5.74 3.53
C SER A 733 30.69 -6.84 3.44
N GLU A 734 31.74 -6.80 4.27
CA GLU A 734 32.74 -7.85 4.38
C GLU A 734 32.49 -8.66 5.65
N ALA A 735 32.23 -9.96 5.51
CA ALA A 735 32.36 -10.87 6.64
C ALA A 735 33.82 -10.84 7.12
N PRO A 736 34.09 -10.85 8.43
CA PRO A 736 35.45 -10.82 8.94
C PRO A 736 36.23 -12.01 8.37
N SER A 737 37.28 -11.71 7.60
CA SER A 737 38.21 -12.73 7.13
C SER A 737 38.83 -13.41 8.36
N ASN A 738 38.51 -14.68 8.57
CA ASN A 738 39.16 -15.49 9.61
C ASN A 738 40.65 -15.57 9.28
N GLY A 739 41.44 -14.71 9.93
CA GLY A 739 42.87 -14.56 9.69
C GLY A 739 43.64 -15.78 10.18
N THR A 740 43.72 -16.81 9.35
CA THR A 740 44.70 -17.90 9.48
C THR A 740 46.07 -17.41 9.05
N ASP A 741 46.62 -16.48 9.84
CA ASP A 741 47.92 -15.84 9.62
C ASP A 741 48.87 -16.12 10.81
N LYS A 742 48.96 -17.41 11.17
CA LYS A 742 50.11 -18.10 11.78
C LYS A 742 49.89 -19.61 11.92
#